data_AF-A0A9P6RXG2-F1
#
_entry.id   AF-A0A9P6RXG2-F1
#
_cell.length_a   1.000
_cell.length_b   1.000
_cell.length_c   1.000
_cell.angle_alpha   90.00
_cell.angle_beta   90.00
_cell.angle_gamma   90.00
#
_symmetry.space_group_name_H-M   'P 1'
#
loop_
_entity.id
_entity.type
_entity.pdbx_description
1 polymer ?
#
loop_
_entity_poly.entity_id
_entity_poly.type
_entity_poly.pdbx_seq_one_letter_code
_entity_poly.pdbx_strand_id
1 'polypeptide(L)'
;MASSLSSTITPTIIDLRQSFANDEKFNAGPDAKRQKTHQDTYPSPPHCVVGADNNSSTIAASDADVVPLDLVLENPEVAWDSADSDSVDDMTDVTSLTDETHINDHHDHPHHRDSSSSGSSSGSNNNKEMEQEPVADGGFDLPKMILSSLKPEVEGTPKTIPTMVLYDDYGLQLFDQITYLQEYYLTQEEIEILERDADKIVDHIPDNSVVVELGAGSLRKTVLLLNALERKRKNIRYYALDLMLDELTKSLKSLGQFANVKTAGLWGTYDQGLAFVSSFGSDVPKTLLWLGSSIGNLDRLEAQEFIASYRKTLNVGDNWIIGIDRRNDAQEITVAYNDPKGITRDFIMNGLDHINVLLGQEFIDRQKFRYFAQYNVEVGRHEAYYQVAEAHELVYTNPSTAEEIRIALAKDELINVEYSYKWSLQESTQLFEDTQMTKVGQWTSSSNRYDLHLVQKTPFYFKTPVANKPLPSQDEWIELWKSWDLVTMTMIQHPTMLLEKPIALRHPFLFYLGHIPTFLDMQLSRVLQEPFTEPSYFSVIFERGIDPDVEDPTQCHSHSEVPDTWPEVEEIVAFRDRVRERLIKVLNDPVTYPMTRRLARMVFMAFEHEAMHLETIIYMLAQSPNTAPPPSIPAPWAVSKSATEDSSSSTAILSPSTVSPATWFSINPAQLDRGILYLGHNDLESDDLNDTHRQDLDSPLGWDNEHPLVTSRPPPSAFEIQSRQVTNNEYLSYLRATGTSGKALLQTNEHTPASWLIQDGEVFVKSVYGPVPLEISGIWPLSCSNLQANGYASWLSTQHNNVKFTLPTEHELSIAFKLRQATVPKTGLETYGFRQWYPTLDQQSLSSSSSSSTHFSGPGGLWDWTSTTFAPLDKDGFKTSKLYPGYSTDFFDEKHMVVLGGSWATHPKIAERRSFRNWYQANYP
;
A
#
# COMPACT_ATOMS: atom_id res chain seq x y z
N MET A 1 9.28 8.03 20.98
CA MET A 1 8.41 8.91 21.80
C MET A 1 7.97 10.08 20.95
N ALA A 2 6.72 10.55 21.04
CA ALA A 2 6.21 11.63 20.19
C ALA A 2 5.51 12.74 20.99
N SER A 3 6.05 13.96 20.91
CA SER A 3 5.34 15.21 21.21
C SER A 3 6.09 16.43 20.67
N SER A 4 5.42 17.18 19.80
CA SER A 4 5.66 18.58 19.38
C SER A 4 6.85 19.36 19.98
N LEU A 5 7.66 19.98 19.12
CA LEU A 5 8.24 21.31 19.34
C LEU A 5 8.47 22.02 18.00
N SER A 6 8.74 23.33 18.02
CA SER A 6 8.69 24.20 16.84
C SER A 6 9.85 25.21 16.80
N SER A 7 10.94 24.85 16.11
CA SER A 7 11.95 25.78 15.58
C SER A 7 12.38 25.30 14.19
N THR A 8 12.28 26.16 13.17
CA THR A 8 12.59 25.88 11.74
C THR A 8 12.17 24.49 11.23
N ILE A 9 10.87 24.38 10.89
CA ILE A 9 10.19 23.14 10.46
C ILE A 9 10.79 22.52 9.18
N THR A 10 11.50 23.29 8.35
CA THR A 10 12.08 22.85 7.07
C THR A 10 13.58 22.57 7.16
N PRO A 11 14.11 21.57 6.43
CA PRO A 11 15.54 21.30 6.35
C PRO A 11 16.26 22.35 5.48
N THR A 12 17.58 22.47 5.63
CA THR A 12 18.40 23.40 4.84
C THR A 12 18.68 22.80 3.46
N ILE A 13 18.33 23.52 2.39
CA ILE A 13 18.55 23.04 1.01
C ILE A 13 19.98 23.36 0.56
N ILE A 14 20.66 22.37 -0.03
CA ILE A 14 22.00 22.50 -0.61
C ILE A 14 21.91 22.30 -2.12
N ASP A 15 22.17 23.34 -2.90
CA ASP A 15 22.18 23.27 -4.36
C ASP A 15 23.57 23.62 -4.93
N LEU A 16 24.33 22.59 -5.27
CA LEU A 16 25.70 22.74 -5.77
C LEU A 16 25.79 23.28 -7.21
N ARG A 17 24.67 23.44 -7.93
CA ARG A 17 24.69 23.82 -9.35
C ARG A 17 25.26 25.21 -9.62
N GLN A 18 25.29 26.10 -8.61
CA GLN A 18 25.95 27.40 -8.73
C GLN A 18 27.49 27.30 -8.70
N SER A 19 28.05 26.30 -7.99
CA SER A 19 29.50 26.18 -7.78
C SER A 19 30.32 25.87 -9.04
N PHE A 20 29.70 25.29 -10.07
CA PHE A 20 30.39 24.88 -11.31
C PHE A 20 30.53 26.01 -12.35
N ALA A 21 30.00 27.21 -12.10
CA ALA A 21 29.99 28.30 -13.08
C ALA A 21 31.30 29.10 -13.19
N ASN A 22 32.29 28.86 -12.32
CA ASN A 22 33.49 29.70 -12.20
C ASN A 22 34.76 29.15 -12.87
N ASP A 23 34.81 27.86 -13.22
CA ASP A 23 36.02 27.18 -13.71
C ASP A 23 36.08 27.02 -15.25
N GLU A 24 35.89 28.10 -16.01
CA GLU A 24 36.43 28.15 -17.37
C GLU A 24 36.89 29.54 -17.83
N LYS A 25 38.22 29.73 -17.86
CA LYS A 25 38.90 30.80 -18.60
C LYS A 25 40.12 30.22 -19.32
N PHE A 26 40.08 30.09 -20.65
CA PHE A 26 41.22 30.49 -21.48
C PHE A 26 40.89 30.62 -22.99
N ASN A 27 41.43 31.69 -23.58
CA ASN A 27 41.60 31.97 -25.01
C ASN A 27 40.36 32.21 -25.90
N ALA A 28 40.49 33.23 -26.75
CA ALA A 28 39.54 33.60 -27.80
C ALA A 28 40.19 33.50 -29.19
N GLY A 29 39.39 33.24 -30.23
CA GLY A 29 39.76 33.27 -31.64
C GLY A 29 38.53 33.47 -32.53
N PRO A 30 38.61 34.15 -33.71
CA PRO A 30 37.43 34.85 -34.26
C PRO A 30 36.85 34.31 -35.59
N ASP A 31 35.71 34.91 -35.98
CA ASP A 31 35.06 34.93 -37.31
C ASP A 31 34.35 33.63 -37.82
N ALA A 32 33.19 33.66 -38.50
CA ALA A 32 32.28 34.79 -38.83
C ALA A 32 30.83 34.39 -39.25
N LYS A 33 29.85 35.19 -38.80
CA LYS A 33 28.63 35.70 -39.51
C LYS A 33 27.58 34.74 -40.16
N ARG A 34 26.37 34.78 -39.56
CA ARG A 34 25.00 34.64 -40.17
C ARG A 34 24.58 33.21 -40.61
N GLN A 35 23.29 32.84 -40.67
CA GLN A 35 22.04 33.63 -40.68
C GLN A 35 20.84 32.95 -39.98
N LYS A 36 19.82 33.75 -39.60
CA LYS A 36 18.62 33.45 -38.78
C LYS A 36 17.71 32.29 -39.25
N THR A 37 17.05 31.64 -38.27
CA THR A 37 15.57 31.67 -38.05
C THR A 37 15.26 31.45 -36.55
N HIS A 38 14.08 31.86 -36.06
CA HIS A 38 13.63 31.76 -34.66
C HIS A 38 12.46 30.78 -34.51
N GLN A 39 12.31 30.12 -33.35
CA GLN A 39 11.21 30.37 -32.42
C GLN A 39 11.40 29.62 -31.09
N ASP A 40 11.60 30.38 -30.01
CA ASP A 40 11.56 29.96 -28.60
C ASP A 40 10.63 30.91 -27.84
N THR A 41 10.05 30.46 -26.71
CA THR A 41 9.14 31.28 -25.89
C THR A 41 9.31 31.02 -24.38
N TYR A 42 9.03 32.07 -23.59
CA TYR A 42 9.01 32.15 -22.12
C TYR A 42 10.37 32.45 -21.43
N PRO A 43 10.36 33.18 -20.29
CA PRO A 43 11.13 34.44 -20.24
C PRO A 43 12.27 34.50 -19.21
N SER A 44 12.97 35.63 -19.18
CA SER A 44 13.98 35.99 -18.17
C SER A 44 13.69 37.40 -17.59
N PRO A 45 14.10 37.68 -16.33
CA PRO A 45 13.75 38.91 -15.59
C PRO A 45 14.53 40.18 -16.04
N PRO A 46 14.11 41.40 -15.61
CA PRO A 46 14.61 42.67 -16.13
C PRO A 46 15.93 43.20 -15.51
N HIS A 47 16.58 44.16 -16.18
CA HIS A 47 17.89 44.74 -15.81
C HIS A 47 17.89 46.27 -15.60
N CYS A 48 18.72 46.73 -14.64
CA CYS A 48 19.46 48.02 -14.57
C CYS A 48 20.75 47.82 -13.69
N VAL A 49 21.91 48.48 -13.78
CA VAL A 49 22.42 49.74 -14.42
C VAL A 49 22.20 51.00 -13.55
N VAL A 50 23.18 51.78 -13.07
CA VAL A 50 24.66 51.90 -13.29
C VAL A 50 25.42 52.09 -11.95
N GLY A 51 26.73 51.78 -11.87
CA GLY A 51 27.64 52.27 -10.80
C GLY A 51 29.11 51.81 -11.00
N ALA A 52 30.12 52.64 -10.66
CA ALA A 52 31.53 52.43 -11.08
C ALA A 52 32.57 52.36 -9.92
N ASP A 53 33.80 51.98 -10.30
CA ASP A 53 35.13 52.21 -9.70
C ASP A 53 35.70 51.33 -8.54
N ASN A 54 36.79 50.62 -8.88
CA ASN A 54 38.08 50.39 -8.17
C ASN A 54 38.07 50.07 -6.65
N ASN A 55 38.67 48.98 -6.16
CA ASN A 55 40.14 48.74 -6.20
C ASN A 55 40.55 47.27 -5.81
N SER A 56 41.86 47.01 -5.64
CA SER A 56 42.48 45.67 -5.41
C SER A 56 42.46 45.12 -3.96
N SER A 57 42.37 43.78 -3.77
CA SER A 57 43.48 42.90 -3.25
C SER A 57 43.07 41.53 -2.65
N THR A 58 43.73 40.44 -3.10
CA THR A 58 44.15 39.20 -2.38
C THR A 58 43.27 38.42 -1.37
N ILE A 59 43.14 37.10 -1.66
CA ILE A 59 43.05 35.92 -0.75
C ILE A 59 41.73 35.64 0.00
N ALA A 60 41.07 34.54 -0.39
CA ALA A 60 40.51 33.48 0.47
C ALA A 60 40.12 32.27 -0.40
N ALA A 61 39.87 31.10 0.20
CA ALA A 61 39.03 30.06 -0.42
C ALA A 61 37.56 30.37 -0.10
N SER A 62 36.64 30.10 -1.03
CA SER A 62 35.21 30.40 -0.86
C SER A 62 34.41 29.17 -0.42
N ASP A 63 33.48 29.40 0.50
CA ASP A 63 32.53 28.41 1.00
C ASP A 63 31.55 27.89 -0.08
N ALA A 64 30.76 26.88 0.25
CA ALA A 64 29.61 26.49 -0.56
C ALA A 64 28.41 27.40 -0.24
N ASP A 65 27.66 27.82 -1.27
CA ASP A 65 26.47 28.66 -1.11
C ASP A 65 25.32 27.90 -0.41
N VAL A 66 25.30 27.95 0.92
CA VAL A 66 24.18 27.49 1.75
C VAL A 66 23.11 28.59 1.73
N VAL A 67 21.98 28.32 1.06
CA VAL A 67 20.90 29.30 0.86
C VAL A 67 19.68 28.94 1.71
N PRO A 68 19.36 29.73 2.76
CA PRO A 68 18.04 29.69 3.38
C PRO A 68 17.01 30.19 2.34
N LEU A 69 16.05 29.36 1.98
CA LEU A 69 15.01 29.72 1.01
C LEU A 69 13.65 29.77 1.73
N ASP A 70 13.16 30.98 1.98
CA ASP A 70 11.79 31.18 2.46
C ASP A 70 10.79 30.73 1.38
N LEU A 71 9.92 29.77 1.72
CA LEU A 71 8.86 29.27 0.84
C LEU A 71 7.73 30.31 0.71
N VAL A 72 7.90 31.26 -0.22
CA VAL A 72 6.83 32.16 -0.64
C VAL A 72 5.79 31.39 -1.44
N LEU A 73 4.68 31.05 -0.78
CA LEU A 73 3.48 30.52 -1.44
C LEU A 73 2.76 31.67 -2.17
N GLU A 74 2.84 31.71 -3.50
CA GLU A 74 2.02 32.62 -4.29
C GLU A 74 0.56 32.14 -4.29
N ASN A 75 -0.34 32.98 -3.78
CA ASN A 75 -1.75 32.65 -3.58
C ASN A 75 -2.60 33.06 -4.82
N PRO A 76 -3.26 32.12 -5.52
CA PRO A 76 -3.81 32.37 -6.85
C PRO A 76 -5.25 32.93 -6.84
N GLU A 77 -5.43 34.16 -6.37
CA GLU A 77 -6.71 34.89 -6.52
C GLU A 77 -6.56 36.32 -7.08
N VAL A 78 -7.60 36.77 -7.80
CA VAL A 78 -7.81 38.12 -8.36
C VAL A 78 -6.88 38.57 -9.51
N ALA A 79 -7.28 38.28 -10.77
CA ALA A 79 -7.03 39.15 -11.94
C ALA A 79 -7.79 38.71 -13.22
N TRP A 80 -9.13 38.84 -13.26
CA TRP A 80 -9.89 38.83 -14.53
C TRP A 80 -11.05 39.83 -14.46
N ASP A 81 -10.89 41.00 -15.05
CA ASP A 81 -11.98 41.95 -15.34
C ASP A 81 -11.60 42.89 -16.51
N SER A 82 -12.61 43.48 -17.15
CA SER A 82 -12.61 44.21 -18.44
C SER A 82 -12.30 43.36 -19.69
N ALA A 83 -13.00 43.50 -20.84
CA ALA A 83 -13.85 44.63 -21.26
C ALA A 83 -15.07 44.25 -22.15
N ASP A 84 -16.18 44.93 -21.87
CA ASP A 84 -17.18 45.56 -22.77
C ASP A 84 -18.10 44.79 -23.76
N SER A 85 -19.36 45.25 -23.76
CA SER A 85 -20.42 45.20 -24.81
C SER A 85 -21.12 43.86 -25.11
N ASP A 86 -22.46 43.79 -25.33
CA ASP A 86 -23.49 44.85 -25.36
C ASP A 86 -24.93 44.30 -25.15
N SER A 87 -25.82 45.08 -24.49
CA SER A 87 -27.31 45.08 -24.60
C SER A 87 -28.14 43.85 -24.11
N VAL A 88 -29.45 43.90 -23.74
CA VAL A 88 -30.44 44.96 -23.35
C VAL A 88 -31.71 44.27 -22.74
N ASP A 89 -32.35 44.88 -21.72
CA ASP A 89 -33.70 44.63 -21.11
C ASP A 89 -34.08 43.18 -20.63
N ASP A 90 -35.04 42.92 -19.72
CA ASP A 90 -36.06 43.75 -19.03
C ASP A 90 -36.32 43.28 -17.56
N MET A 91 -37.18 43.98 -16.81
CA MET A 91 -37.39 43.93 -15.35
C MET A 91 -38.17 42.73 -14.78
N THR A 92 -37.99 42.41 -13.49
CA THR A 92 -38.99 42.74 -12.42
C THR A 92 -38.49 42.52 -10.98
N ASP A 93 -38.93 43.41 -10.08
CA ASP A 93 -38.65 43.45 -8.63
C ASP A 93 -39.55 42.53 -7.78
N VAL A 94 -39.15 42.23 -6.53
CA VAL A 94 -39.87 42.68 -5.31
C VAL A 94 -39.09 42.34 -4.01
N THR A 95 -39.10 43.31 -3.09
CA THR A 95 -38.47 43.39 -1.75
C THR A 95 -39.14 42.48 -0.68
N SER A 96 -38.79 42.38 0.62
CA SER A 96 -38.15 43.29 1.62
C SER A 96 -37.97 42.61 3.01
N LEU A 97 -36.92 42.98 3.79
CA LEU A 97 -36.90 43.39 5.24
C LEU A 97 -37.56 42.47 6.35
N THR A 98 -37.26 42.43 7.67
CA THR A 98 -36.34 43.10 8.65
C THR A 98 -36.46 42.47 10.06
N ASP A 99 -35.42 42.57 10.91
CA ASP A 99 -35.40 42.83 12.39
C ASP A 99 -36.15 41.87 13.40
N GLU A 100 -35.94 41.81 14.74
CA GLU A 100 -34.97 42.43 15.69
C GLU A 100 -34.72 41.58 16.99
N THR A 101 -34.05 42.18 18.01
CA THR A 101 -33.39 41.65 19.23
C THR A 101 -34.25 41.24 20.47
N HIS A 102 -33.66 40.46 21.40
CA HIS A 102 -33.58 40.61 22.90
C HIS A 102 -33.25 39.23 23.57
N ILE A 103 -32.46 38.97 24.64
CA ILE A 103 -31.88 39.65 25.85
C ILE A 103 -32.47 39.12 27.19
N ASN A 104 -31.63 38.45 28.01
CA ASN A 104 -31.72 38.17 29.47
C ASN A 104 -32.92 37.32 30.03
N ASP A 105 -32.93 36.74 31.25
CA ASP A 105 -32.01 36.81 32.42
C ASP A 105 -32.00 35.56 33.37
N HIS A 106 -31.14 35.62 34.40
CA HIS A 106 -30.76 34.71 35.51
C HIS A 106 -31.75 33.82 36.33
N HIS A 107 -31.15 32.94 37.16
CA HIS A 107 -31.61 32.22 38.39
C HIS A 107 -32.43 30.91 38.21
N ASP A 108 -32.39 29.90 39.11
CA ASP A 108 -31.86 29.85 40.49
C ASP A 108 -31.34 28.45 40.97
N HIS A 109 -30.67 28.38 42.12
CA HIS A 109 -30.27 27.15 42.85
C HIS A 109 -31.16 26.93 44.10
N PRO A 110 -31.36 25.68 44.58
CA PRO A 110 -30.78 25.36 45.91
C PRO A 110 -30.47 23.86 46.20
N HIS A 111 -29.42 23.64 47.04
CA HIS A 111 -29.28 22.63 48.13
C HIS A 111 -29.64 21.13 47.87
N HIS A 112 -28.92 20.10 48.36
CA HIS A 112 -27.90 19.92 49.43
C HIS A 112 -27.34 18.44 49.31
N ARG A 113 -26.43 17.84 50.12
CA ARG A 113 -25.72 18.13 51.40
C ARG A 113 -24.46 17.23 51.56
N ASP A 114 -23.81 17.31 52.74
CA ASP A 114 -23.12 16.28 53.57
C ASP A 114 -22.63 14.95 52.94
N SER A 115 -21.46 14.39 53.27
CA SER A 115 -20.39 14.72 54.26
C SER A 115 -19.17 13.78 54.06
N SER A 116 -17.95 13.98 54.57
CA SER A 116 -17.20 15.14 55.11
C SER A 116 -15.76 14.72 55.49
N SER A 117 -14.75 15.60 55.33
CA SER A 117 -13.53 15.78 56.20
C SER A 117 -12.63 14.57 56.58
N SER A 118 -11.31 14.66 56.80
CA SER A 118 -10.29 15.73 56.85
C SER A 118 -8.90 15.09 57.08
N GLY A 119 -7.74 15.72 56.90
CA GLY A 119 -7.44 17.09 56.43
C GLY A 119 -6.34 17.81 57.24
N SER A 120 -5.77 18.89 56.66
CA SER A 120 -4.78 19.83 57.26
C SER A 120 -3.36 19.26 57.54
N SER A 121 -2.27 20.03 57.66
CA SER A 121 -2.02 21.49 57.61
C SER A 121 -0.57 21.74 57.11
N SER A 122 0.00 22.92 56.86
CA SER A 122 -0.39 24.35 56.98
C SER A 122 0.42 25.17 55.95
N GLY A 123 0.08 26.44 55.69
CA GLY A 123 0.70 27.24 54.62
C GLY A 123 1.61 28.38 55.09
N SER A 124 2.39 28.94 54.16
CA SER A 124 3.07 30.24 54.30
C SER A 124 3.22 30.90 52.93
N ASN A 125 2.76 32.15 52.79
CA ASN A 125 3.11 32.98 51.63
C ASN A 125 4.55 33.47 51.76
N ASN A 126 5.28 33.54 50.65
CA ASN A 126 6.40 34.47 50.49
C ASN A 126 6.54 34.84 49.03
N ASN A 127 6.38 36.13 48.71
CA ASN A 127 6.73 36.64 47.39
C ASN A 127 8.26 36.68 47.29
N LYS A 128 8.81 36.06 46.25
CA LYS A 128 10.07 36.48 45.64
C LYS A 128 9.85 36.56 44.14
N GLU A 129 10.42 37.59 43.53
CA GLU A 129 10.55 37.66 42.08
C GLU A 129 11.44 36.49 41.64
N MET A 130 10.91 35.63 40.76
CA MET A 130 11.76 34.77 39.94
C MET A 130 12.14 35.57 38.71
N GLU A 131 13.45 35.76 38.51
CA GLU A 131 13.99 36.24 37.25
C GLU A 131 13.59 35.25 36.15
N GLN A 132 13.29 35.75 34.95
CA GLN A 132 12.94 34.89 33.82
C GLN A 132 14.21 34.19 33.34
N GLU A 133 14.38 32.91 33.70
CA GLU A 133 15.32 32.05 32.98
C GLU A 133 14.93 32.02 31.49
N PRO A 134 15.89 32.12 30.56
CA PRO A 134 15.60 32.09 29.15
C PRO A 134 14.98 30.74 28.78
N VAL A 135 13.86 30.77 28.06
CA VAL A 135 13.21 29.55 27.55
C VAL A 135 14.23 28.82 26.68
N ALA A 136 14.65 27.63 27.12
CA ALA A 136 15.64 26.84 26.41
C ALA A 136 15.09 26.39 25.05
N ASP A 137 15.85 26.63 23.99
CA ASP A 137 15.52 26.16 22.65
C ASP A 137 15.49 24.62 22.62
N GLY A 138 14.50 24.07 21.93
CA GLY A 138 14.15 22.65 21.92
C GLY A 138 15.07 21.78 21.06
N GLY A 139 16.35 22.15 20.94
CA GLY A 139 17.30 21.56 20.01
C GLY A 139 17.70 20.11 20.34
N PHE A 140 18.37 19.49 19.37
CA PHE A 140 18.87 18.11 19.45
C PHE A 140 20.08 18.00 20.39
N ASP A 141 19.83 18.03 21.70
CA ASP A 141 20.84 18.00 22.77
C ASP A 141 21.39 16.57 23.00
N LEU A 142 22.29 16.14 22.12
CA LEU A 142 22.99 14.86 22.21
C LEU A 142 23.79 14.69 23.52
N PRO A 143 24.51 15.72 24.06
CA PRO A 143 25.11 15.68 25.39
C PRO A 143 24.14 15.26 26.50
N LYS A 144 22.96 15.88 26.56
CA LYS A 144 21.92 15.54 27.54
C LYS A 144 21.36 14.14 27.33
N MET A 145 21.14 13.72 26.07
CA MET A 145 20.69 12.35 25.75
C MET A 145 21.67 11.30 26.27
N ILE A 146 22.99 11.47 26.04
CA ILE A 146 24.04 10.57 26.55
C ILE A 146 23.93 10.43 28.08
N LEU A 147 23.81 11.54 28.80
CA LEU A 147 23.75 11.56 30.26
C LEU A 147 22.46 10.91 30.81
N SER A 148 21.31 11.16 30.20
CA SER A 148 20.04 10.53 30.60
C SER A 148 20.00 9.03 30.28
N SER A 149 20.57 8.60 29.15
CA SER A 149 20.58 7.19 28.75
C SER A 149 21.56 6.33 29.55
N LEU A 150 22.64 6.94 30.07
CA LEU A 150 23.56 6.31 31.01
C LEU A 150 23.06 6.34 32.47
N LYS A 151 22.12 7.24 32.81
CA LYS A 151 21.51 7.38 34.14
C LYS A 151 19.97 7.47 34.03
N PRO A 152 19.28 6.38 33.63
CA PRO A 152 17.83 6.37 33.48
C PRO A 152 17.13 6.62 34.83
N GLU A 153 16.00 7.34 34.79
CA GLU A 153 15.22 7.71 35.98
C GLU A 153 14.56 6.50 36.68
N VAL A 154 14.24 5.46 35.91
CA VAL A 154 13.59 4.23 36.41
C VAL A 154 14.66 3.18 36.74
N GLU A 155 14.82 2.88 38.02
CA GLU A 155 15.77 1.88 38.53
C GLU A 155 15.55 0.51 37.87
N GLY A 156 16.64 -0.13 37.45
CA GLY A 156 16.61 -1.41 36.71
C GLY A 156 16.48 -1.28 35.19
N THR A 157 16.26 -0.08 34.64
CA THR A 157 16.34 0.16 33.19
C THR A 157 17.79 -0.04 32.70
N PRO A 158 18.03 -0.80 31.62
CA PRO A 158 19.36 -0.95 31.05
C PRO A 158 19.95 0.39 30.58
N LYS A 159 21.26 0.60 30.82
CA LYS A 159 21.97 1.77 30.29
C LYS A 159 22.11 1.67 28.77
N THR A 160 21.95 2.79 28.08
CA THR A 160 22.12 2.92 26.63
C THR A 160 23.00 4.13 26.29
N ILE A 161 23.51 4.17 25.06
CA ILE A 161 24.19 5.31 24.45
C ILE A 161 23.52 5.56 23.09
N PRO A 162 23.15 6.80 22.72
CA PRO A 162 22.57 7.09 21.41
C PRO A 162 23.53 6.74 20.27
N THR A 163 23.09 5.97 19.28
CA THR A 163 23.91 5.52 18.12
C THR A 163 24.54 6.67 17.33
N MET A 164 23.99 7.89 17.45
CA MET A 164 24.54 9.10 16.85
C MET A 164 25.99 9.40 17.24
N VAL A 165 26.46 8.93 18.42
CA VAL A 165 27.87 9.12 18.82
C VAL A 165 28.86 8.36 17.94
N LEU A 166 28.41 7.43 17.10
CA LEU A 166 29.28 6.66 16.21
C LEU A 166 29.69 7.42 14.94
N TYR A 167 29.07 8.57 14.63
CA TYR A 167 29.13 9.21 13.31
C TYR A 167 29.85 10.58 13.32
N ASP A 168 31.04 10.67 13.92
CA ASP A 168 31.99 11.74 13.62
C ASP A 168 32.74 11.46 12.30
N ASP A 169 33.61 12.38 11.86
CA ASP A 169 34.42 12.24 10.64
C ASP A 169 35.17 10.90 10.55
N TYR A 170 35.71 10.40 11.66
CA TYR A 170 36.46 9.15 11.70
C TYR A 170 35.54 7.92 11.77
N GLY A 171 34.45 8.00 12.53
CA GLY A 171 33.38 7.00 12.53
C GLY A 171 32.75 6.79 11.15
N LEU A 172 32.49 7.86 10.41
CA LEU A 172 32.01 7.82 9.03
C LEU A 172 33.01 7.13 8.08
N GLN A 173 34.31 7.40 8.22
CA GLN A 173 35.37 6.71 7.47
C GLN A 173 35.46 5.20 7.80
N LEU A 174 35.19 4.81 9.05
CA LEU A 174 35.12 3.41 9.45
C LEU A 174 33.85 2.74 8.93
N PHE A 175 32.70 3.43 8.96
CA PHE A 175 31.45 2.92 8.40
C PHE A 175 31.52 2.72 6.88
N ASP A 176 32.09 3.67 6.13
CA ASP A 176 32.31 3.49 4.68
C ASP A 176 33.15 2.23 4.41
N GLN A 177 34.24 2.02 5.15
CA GLN A 177 35.05 0.79 5.07
C GLN A 177 34.25 -0.50 5.38
N ILE A 178 33.32 -0.47 6.34
CA ILE A 178 32.40 -1.59 6.60
C ILE A 178 31.55 -1.90 5.36
N THR A 179 31.09 -0.89 4.61
CA THR A 179 30.31 -1.10 3.36
C THR A 179 31.09 -1.71 2.19
N TYR A 180 32.41 -1.91 2.33
CA TYR A 180 33.27 -2.65 1.40
C TYR A 180 33.75 -4.00 1.96
N LEU A 181 33.36 -4.39 3.17
CA LEU A 181 33.64 -5.73 3.71
C LEU A 181 32.79 -6.78 2.99
N GLN A 182 33.43 -7.89 2.58
CA GLN A 182 32.72 -9.07 2.08
C GLN A 182 31.84 -9.70 3.17
N GLU A 183 32.24 -9.52 4.43
CA GLU A 183 31.52 -9.92 5.63
C GLU A 183 30.21 -9.15 5.80
N TYR A 184 30.19 -7.84 5.51
CA TYR A 184 29.01 -6.98 5.60
C TYR A 184 28.19 -7.02 4.30
N TYR A 185 27.62 -8.19 4.01
CA TYR A 185 27.00 -8.51 2.72
C TYR A 185 25.89 -7.53 2.27
N LEU A 186 25.17 -6.90 3.21
CA LEU A 186 23.97 -6.08 2.97
C LEU A 186 24.14 -5.10 1.81
N THR A 187 25.24 -4.34 1.81
CA THR A 187 25.50 -3.30 0.79
C THR A 187 25.65 -3.91 -0.60
N GLN A 188 26.29 -5.08 -0.72
CA GLN A 188 26.54 -5.71 -2.00
C GLN A 188 25.33 -6.50 -2.52
N GLU A 189 24.50 -7.05 -1.64
CA GLU A 189 23.20 -7.63 -2.02
C GLU A 189 22.24 -6.55 -2.54
N GLU A 190 22.16 -5.38 -1.89
CA GLU A 190 21.34 -4.26 -2.35
C GLU A 190 21.85 -3.70 -3.69
N ILE A 191 23.17 -3.54 -3.85
CA ILE A 191 23.79 -3.13 -5.11
C ILE A 191 23.51 -4.14 -6.23
N GLU A 192 23.58 -5.46 -5.98
CA GLU A 192 23.28 -6.47 -7.01
C GLU A 192 21.85 -6.34 -7.53
N ILE A 193 20.87 -6.12 -6.64
CA ILE A 193 19.48 -5.89 -7.06
C ILE A 193 19.38 -4.61 -7.90
N LEU A 194 20.05 -3.52 -7.50
CA LEU A 194 20.03 -2.26 -8.23
C LEU A 194 20.72 -2.36 -9.60
N GLU A 195 21.88 -3.01 -9.72
CA GLU A 195 22.56 -3.26 -10.99
C GLU A 195 21.72 -4.13 -11.94
N ARG A 196 20.98 -5.11 -11.39
CA ARG A 196 20.18 -6.08 -12.15
C ARG A 196 18.79 -5.56 -12.56
N ASP A 197 18.14 -4.78 -11.70
CA ASP A 197 16.71 -4.45 -11.80
C ASP A 197 16.37 -2.94 -11.74
N ALA A 198 17.32 -2.02 -11.59
CA ALA A 198 17.01 -0.58 -11.49
C ALA A 198 16.11 -0.06 -12.62
N ASP A 199 16.33 -0.47 -13.87
CA ASP A 199 15.49 -0.07 -15.01
C ASP A 199 14.01 -0.50 -14.87
N LYS A 200 13.71 -1.56 -14.10
CA LYS A 200 12.35 -2.01 -13.77
C LYS A 200 11.82 -1.26 -12.55
N ILE A 201 12.65 -1.09 -11.52
CA ILE A 201 12.30 -0.36 -10.29
C ILE A 201 11.87 1.07 -10.63
N VAL A 202 12.62 1.76 -11.50
CA VAL A 202 12.32 3.14 -11.89
C VAL A 202 11.15 3.26 -12.87
N ASP A 203 10.67 2.18 -13.50
CA ASP A 203 9.46 2.24 -14.32
C ASP A 203 8.23 2.62 -13.48
N HIS A 204 8.18 2.16 -12.23
CA HIS A 204 7.13 2.51 -11.25
C HIS A 204 7.19 3.97 -10.76
N ILE A 205 8.33 4.66 -10.88
CA ILE A 205 8.48 6.06 -10.45
C ILE A 205 7.83 6.98 -11.50
N PRO A 206 6.82 7.80 -11.18
CA PRO A 206 6.20 8.69 -12.16
C PRO A 206 7.17 9.74 -12.74
N ASP A 207 6.92 10.21 -13.96
CA ASP A 207 7.63 11.37 -14.49
C ASP A 207 7.30 12.64 -13.68
N ASN A 208 8.21 13.61 -13.64
CA ASN A 208 8.15 14.87 -12.86
C ASN A 208 8.17 14.70 -11.33
N SER A 209 8.39 13.47 -10.82
CA SER A 209 8.39 13.16 -9.39
C SER A 209 9.43 13.94 -8.58
N VAL A 210 9.04 14.25 -7.35
CA VAL A 210 9.98 14.51 -6.25
C VAL A 210 10.44 13.16 -5.70
N VAL A 211 11.73 12.90 -5.74
CA VAL A 211 12.34 11.72 -5.11
C VAL A 211 13.11 12.18 -3.88
N VAL A 212 12.77 11.67 -2.69
CA VAL A 212 13.48 12.01 -1.45
C VAL A 212 14.07 10.76 -0.84
N GLU A 213 15.39 10.73 -0.65
CA GLU A 213 16.09 9.63 0.02
C GLU A 213 16.36 9.97 1.48
N LEU A 214 15.88 9.11 2.39
CA LEU A 214 15.98 9.28 3.83
C LEU A 214 17.25 8.61 4.36
N GLY A 215 18.22 9.41 4.83
CA GLY A 215 19.50 8.90 5.36
C GLY A 215 20.40 8.43 4.22
N ALA A 216 20.63 9.31 3.26
CA ALA A 216 21.22 8.96 1.97
C ALA A 216 22.71 8.57 2.05
N GLY A 217 23.47 9.16 2.99
CA GLY A 217 24.89 8.87 3.21
C GLY A 217 25.73 8.83 1.93
N SER A 218 26.41 7.70 1.70
CA SER A 218 27.19 7.46 0.48
C SER A 218 26.28 7.07 -0.69
N LEU A 219 26.12 8.01 -1.65
CA LEU A 219 25.25 7.88 -2.83
C LEU A 219 25.70 6.81 -3.86
N ARG A 220 26.69 5.97 -3.52
CA ARG A 220 27.19 4.81 -4.29
C ARG A 220 26.08 3.88 -4.78
N LYS A 221 24.99 3.77 -4.04
CA LYS A 221 23.83 2.93 -4.38
C LYS A 221 22.81 3.71 -5.22
N THR A 222 22.45 4.89 -4.74
CA THR A 222 21.45 5.78 -5.36
C THR A 222 21.79 6.12 -6.80
N VAL A 223 23.08 6.32 -7.12
CA VAL A 223 23.54 6.64 -8.48
C VAL A 223 23.13 5.58 -9.52
N LEU A 224 22.88 4.33 -9.12
CA LEU A 224 22.34 3.28 -10.00
C LEU A 224 20.89 3.58 -10.43
N LEU A 225 20.05 4.05 -9.49
CA LEU A 225 18.69 4.52 -9.77
C LEU A 225 18.69 5.85 -10.54
N LEU A 226 19.56 6.81 -10.21
CA LEU A 226 19.65 8.08 -10.95
C LEU A 226 20.05 7.84 -12.41
N ASN A 227 21.02 6.95 -12.66
CA ASN A 227 21.40 6.52 -14.01
C ASN A 227 20.25 5.80 -14.74
N ALA A 228 19.41 5.02 -14.04
CA ALA A 228 18.25 4.37 -14.65
C ALA A 228 17.15 5.39 -15.01
N LEU A 229 16.86 6.36 -14.14
CA LEU A 229 15.94 7.46 -14.41
C LEU A 229 16.40 8.30 -15.62
N GLU A 230 17.69 8.60 -15.72
CA GLU A 230 18.29 9.29 -16.85
C GLU A 230 18.23 8.46 -18.15
N ARG A 231 18.53 7.15 -18.12
CA ARG A 231 18.34 6.24 -19.27
C ARG A 231 16.89 6.25 -19.77
N LYS A 232 15.93 6.26 -18.83
CA LYS A 232 14.48 6.30 -19.10
C LYS A 232 13.96 7.72 -19.42
N ARG A 233 14.84 8.74 -19.42
CA ARG A 233 14.54 10.16 -19.64
C ARG A 233 13.43 10.72 -18.74
N LYS A 234 13.35 10.26 -17.48
CA LYS A 234 12.39 10.78 -16.50
C LYS A 234 12.90 12.07 -15.88
N ASN A 235 12.08 13.11 -15.96
CA ASN A 235 12.29 14.41 -15.33
C ASN A 235 12.12 14.27 -13.82
N ILE A 236 13.19 14.40 -13.04
CA ILE A 236 13.16 14.09 -11.61
C ILE A 236 13.79 15.21 -10.80
N ARG A 237 13.23 15.48 -9.62
CA ARG A 237 13.85 16.30 -8.58
C ARG A 237 14.25 15.37 -7.43
N TYR A 238 15.51 14.95 -7.43
CA TYR A 238 16.09 14.10 -6.39
C TYR A 238 16.66 14.94 -5.24
N TYR A 239 16.36 14.54 -4.02
CA TYR A 239 16.81 15.15 -2.78
C TYR A 239 17.41 14.11 -1.85
N ALA A 240 18.70 14.26 -1.52
CA ALA A 240 19.37 13.48 -0.48
C ALA A 240 19.14 14.13 0.89
N LEU A 241 18.39 13.48 1.79
CA LEU A 241 18.23 13.93 3.18
C LEU A 241 19.28 13.26 4.08
N ASP A 242 20.06 14.07 4.78
CA ASP A 242 21.06 13.58 5.73
C ASP A 242 21.31 14.58 6.89
N LEU A 243 21.89 14.07 7.97
CA LEU A 243 22.31 14.84 9.15
C LEU A 243 23.72 15.42 8.98
N MET A 244 24.58 14.80 8.17
CA MET A 244 26.00 15.15 8.07
C MET A 244 26.29 16.05 6.85
N LEU A 245 26.29 17.37 7.08
CA LEU A 245 26.46 18.41 6.06
C LEU A 245 27.65 18.18 5.11
N ASP A 246 28.80 17.81 5.64
CA ASP A 246 30.03 17.63 4.85
C ASP A 246 30.00 16.37 3.99
N GLU A 247 29.53 15.23 4.50
CA GLU A 247 29.38 14.00 3.72
C GLU A 247 28.25 14.10 2.68
N LEU A 248 27.15 14.79 3.00
CA LEU A 248 26.09 15.14 2.06
C LEU A 248 26.65 16.01 0.91
N THR A 249 27.40 17.05 1.26
CA THR A 249 28.05 17.95 0.28
C THR A 249 29.08 17.21 -0.57
N LYS A 250 29.93 16.39 0.03
CA LYS A 250 30.96 15.55 -0.63
C LYS A 250 30.32 14.53 -1.57
N SER A 251 29.25 13.86 -1.14
CA SER A 251 28.56 12.86 -1.94
C SER A 251 27.85 13.48 -3.13
N LEU A 252 27.14 14.61 -2.94
CA LEU A 252 26.53 15.37 -4.04
C LEU A 252 27.57 15.91 -5.03
N LYS A 253 28.76 16.33 -4.58
CA LYS A 253 29.89 16.72 -5.45
C LYS A 253 30.47 15.55 -6.26
N SER A 254 30.23 14.30 -5.86
CA SER A 254 30.72 13.11 -6.58
C SER A 254 29.73 12.53 -7.59
N LEU A 255 28.49 13.05 -7.64
CA LEU A 255 27.52 12.71 -8.67
C LEU A 255 27.93 13.25 -10.05
N GLY A 256 27.61 12.50 -11.09
CA GLY A 256 27.71 12.98 -12.48
C GLY A 256 26.64 14.03 -12.81
N GLN A 257 26.80 14.68 -13.96
CA GLN A 257 25.75 15.52 -14.54
C GLN A 257 24.70 14.65 -15.23
N PHE A 258 23.43 14.95 -14.99
CA PHE A 258 22.27 14.33 -15.65
C PHE A 258 21.47 15.42 -16.37
N ALA A 259 20.85 15.12 -17.50
CA ALA A 259 20.02 16.08 -18.24
C ALA A 259 18.59 16.18 -17.68
N ASN A 260 18.01 15.08 -17.23
CA ASN A 260 16.62 15.00 -16.79
C ASN A 260 16.49 14.96 -15.25
N VAL A 261 17.53 14.47 -14.56
CA VAL A 261 17.56 14.36 -13.09
C VAL A 261 18.25 15.57 -12.46
N LYS A 262 17.50 16.40 -11.73
CA LYS A 262 18.01 17.51 -10.93
C LYS A 262 18.26 17.02 -9.51
N THR A 263 19.45 17.24 -8.97
CA THR A 263 19.87 16.75 -7.65
C THR A 263 20.12 17.89 -6.68
N ALA A 264 19.78 17.69 -5.41
CA ALA A 264 20.04 18.62 -4.31
C ALA A 264 20.19 17.86 -2.97
N GLY A 265 20.74 18.53 -1.96
CA GLY A 265 20.77 18.05 -0.58
C GLY A 265 19.70 18.70 0.29
N LEU A 266 19.28 17.96 1.32
CA LEU A 266 18.49 18.45 2.44
C LEU A 266 19.29 18.11 3.71
N TRP A 267 19.85 19.13 4.36
CA TRP A 267 20.49 18.96 5.65
C TRP A 267 19.45 19.15 6.76
N GLY A 268 19.15 18.08 7.50
CA GLY A 268 18.12 18.08 8.54
C GLY A 268 17.68 16.70 9.00
N THR A 269 16.78 16.66 9.98
CA THR A 269 16.25 15.43 10.57
C THR A 269 15.19 14.75 9.69
N TYR A 270 14.82 13.51 10.02
CA TYR A 270 13.66 12.85 9.38
C TYR A 270 12.33 13.59 9.60
N ASP A 271 12.15 14.36 10.68
CA ASP A 271 10.95 15.17 10.89
C ASP A 271 10.93 16.42 10.00
N GLN A 272 12.08 17.03 9.77
CA GLN A 272 12.23 18.10 8.78
C GLN A 272 12.04 17.56 7.35
N GLY A 273 12.57 16.36 7.06
CA GLY A 273 12.29 15.62 5.82
C GLY A 273 10.80 15.37 5.60
N LEU A 274 10.08 14.95 6.64
CA LEU A 274 8.63 14.73 6.63
C LEU A 274 7.89 16.03 6.28
N ALA A 275 8.28 17.16 6.88
CA ALA A 275 7.72 18.46 6.59
C ALA A 275 8.04 18.94 5.16
N PHE A 276 9.26 18.69 4.67
CA PHE A 276 9.63 18.98 3.28
C PHE A 276 8.79 18.19 2.27
N VAL A 277 8.61 16.88 2.49
CA VAL A 277 7.71 16.04 1.68
C VAL A 277 6.26 16.53 1.74
N SER A 278 5.82 17.06 2.89
CA SER A 278 4.50 17.67 3.08
C SER A 278 4.30 19.00 2.37
N SER A 279 5.37 19.69 1.96
CA SER A 279 5.29 21.02 1.34
C SER A 279 4.86 20.98 -0.14
N PHE A 280 4.87 19.81 -0.77
CA PHE A 280 4.45 19.62 -2.16
C PHE A 280 2.95 19.34 -2.27
N GLY A 281 2.32 19.91 -3.30
CA GLY A 281 0.89 19.76 -3.58
C GLY A 281 0.43 18.33 -3.88
N SER A 282 -0.90 18.16 -3.94
CA SER A 282 -1.56 16.89 -4.26
C SER A 282 -1.40 16.47 -5.73
N ASP A 283 -1.01 17.41 -6.59
CA ASP A 283 -0.69 17.26 -8.01
C ASP A 283 0.74 16.75 -8.26
N VAL A 284 1.65 16.92 -7.30
CA VAL A 284 3.06 16.53 -7.42
C VAL A 284 3.25 15.07 -6.98
N PRO A 285 3.62 14.15 -7.89
CA PRO A 285 3.95 12.78 -7.49
C PRO A 285 5.24 12.74 -6.66
N LYS A 286 5.24 11.91 -5.63
CA LYS A 286 6.37 11.72 -4.71
C LYS A 286 6.82 10.27 -4.69
N THR A 287 8.12 10.06 -4.51
CA THR A 287 8.71 8.73 -4.26
C THR A 287 9.75 8.85 -3.16
N LEU A 288 9.56 8.09 -2.08
CA LEU A 288 10.54 8.01 -1.00
C LEU A 288 11.52 6.87 -1.27
N LEU A 289 12.80 7.06 -0.96
CA LEU A 289 13.82 6.01 -0.92
C LEU A 289 14.30 5.84 0.52
N TRP A 290 14.42 4.60 0.99
CA TRP A 290 15.00 4.28 2.30
C TRP A 290 15.85 3.02 2.16
N LEU A 291 17.06 3.22 1.63
CA LEU A 291 17.99 2.16 1.25
C LEU A 291 18.85 1.71 2.45
N GLY A 292 19.56 0.60 2.30
CA GLY A 292 20.58 0.13 3.24
C GLY A 292 20.07 -0.61 4.46
N SER A 293 18.78 -0.94 4.52
CA SER A 293 18.13 -1.52 5.70
C SER A 293 18.21 -0.63 6.94
N SER A 294 18.23 0.69 6.75
CA SER A 294 18.14 1.71 7.82
C SER A 294 16.88 1.56 8.69
N ILE A 295 15.81 0.96 8.15
CA ILE A 295 14.62 0.51 8.90
C ILE A 295 14.95 -0.53 9.99
N GLY A 296 16.06 -1.25 9.87
CA GLY A 296 16.58 -2.15 10.90
C GLY A 296 17.08 -1.42 12.14
N ASN A 297 17.33 -0.11 12.08
CA ASN A 297 17.78 0.66 13.24
C ASN A 297 16.62 1.09 14.16
N LEU A 298 15.38 0.75 13.77
CA LEU A 298 14.15 0.93 14.55
C LEU A 298 13.62 -0.43 15.00
N ASP A 299 12.89 -0.46 16.12
CA ASP A 299 12.11 -1.65 16.48
C ASP A 299 10.86 -1.85 15.58
N ARG A 300 10.13 -2.95 15.81
CA ARG A 300 8.95 -3.32 15.00
C ARG A 300 7.83 -2.27 15.04
N LEU A 301 7.60 -1.65 16.20
CA LEU A 301 6.59 -0.62 16.41
C LEU A 301 7.09 0.74 15.93
N GLU A 302 8.35 1.10 16.22
CA GLU A 302 8.96 2.33 15.74
C GLU A 302 8.98 2.40 14.20
N ALA A 303 9.30 1.30 13.52
CA ALA A 303 9.22 1.21 12.06
C ALA A 303 7.78 1.36 11.52
N GLN A 304 6.78 0.82 12.25
CA GLN A 304 5.36 0.97 11.92
C GLN A 304 4.92 2.44 12.10
N GLU A 305 5.26 3.08 13.22
CA GLU A 305 4.95 4.48 13.50
C GLU A 305 5.63 5.42 12.48
N PHE A 306 6.88 5.16 12.13
CA PHE A 306 7.64 5.94 11.14
C PHE A 306 6.98 5.90 9.75
N ILE A 307 6.68 4.71 9.24
CA ILE A 307 5.99 4.57 7.94
C ILE A 307 4.58 5.16 7.99
N ALA A 308 3.86 4.99 9.10
CA ALA A 308 2.52 5.57 9.30
C ALA A 308 2.53 7.11 9.43
N SER A 309 3.64 7.73 9.84
CA SER A 309 3.81 9.19 9.83
C SER A 309 3.97 9.71 8.39
N TYR A 310 4.94 9.17 7.64
CA TYR A 310 5.21 9.53 6.25
C TYR A 310 4.03 9.26 5.32
N ARG A 311 3.30 8.14 5.50
CA ARG A 311 2.07 7.84 4.73
C ARG A 311 1.02 8.96 4.77
N LYS A 312 0.97 9.79 5.82
CA LYS A 312 0.02 10.91 5.91
C LYS A 312 0.33 12.02 4.90
N THR A 313 1.60 12.19 4.53
CA THR A 313 2.14 13.25 3.65
C THR A 313 2.17 12.85 2.17
N LEU A 314 2.11 11.54 1.90
CA LEU A 314 2.00 10.97 0.57
C LEU A 314 0.60 11.23 -0.05
N ASN A 315 0.54 11.44 -1.35
CA ASN A 315 -0.66 11.47 -2.17
C ASN A 315 -1.09 10.03 -2.51
N VAL A 316 -2.29 9.86 -3.07
CA VAL A 316 -2.64 8.57 -3.71
C VAL A 316 -1.76 8.40 -4.95
N GLY A 317 -1.19 7.21 -5.13
CA GLY A 317 -0.23 6.89 -6.20
C GLY A 317 1.24 7.12 -5.85
N ASP A 318 1.54 7.83 -4.76
CA ASP A 318 2.92 8.04 -4.29
C ASP A 318 3.55 6.73 -3.77
N ASN A 319 4.85 6.58 -4.04
CA ASN A 319 5.62 5.35 -3.80
C ASN A 319 6.62 5.48 -2.64
N TRP A 320 7.05 4.34 -2.11
CA TRP A 320 8.20 4.21 -1.22
C TRP A 320 8.99 2.95 -1.59
N ILE A 321 10.29 3.10 -1.89
CA ILE A 321 11.25 2.02 -2.07
C ILE A 321 12.02 1.84 -0.76
N ILE A 322 11.94 0.65 -0.16
CA ILE A 322 12.54 0.34 1.15
C ILE A 322 13.43 -0.90 1.00
N GLY A 323 14.70 -0.76 1.37
CA GLY A 323 15.64 -1.88 1.50
C GLY A 323 15.50 -2.56 2.86
N ILE A 324 15.45 -3.90 2.87
CA ILE A 324 15.25 -4.71 4.06
C ILE A 324 16.22 -5.91 4.05
N ASP A 325 17.08 -5.98 5.08
CA ASP A 325 17.89 -7.15 5.37
C ASP A 325 17.06 -8.23 6.07
N ARG A 326 17.17 -9.47 5.59
CA ARG A 326 16.31 -10.57 6.05
C ARG A 326 16.83 -11.21 7.34
N ARG A 327 15.95 -11.97 8.02
CA ARG A 327 16.37 -12.99 9.00
C ARG A 327 17.19 -14.10 8.30
N ASN A 328 18.47 -13.82 8.12
CA ASN A 328 19.48 -14.70 7.52
C ASN A 328 20.12 -15.63 8.56
N ASP A 329 21.17 -16.36 8.18
CA ASP A 329 21.89 -17.25 9.10
C ASP A 329 22.51 -16.47 10.29
N ALA A 330 22.44 -17.08 11.48
CA ALA A 330 22.87 -16.45 12.72
C ALA A 330 24.38 -16.20 12.78
N GLN A 331 25.19 -17.07 12.19
CA GLN A 331 26.64 -16.90 12.12
C GLN A 331 27.02 -15.88 11.04
N GLU A 332 26.34 -15.85 9.90
CA GLU A 332 26.54 -14.81 8.87
C GLU A 332 26.23 -13.41 9.42
N ILE A 333 25.09 -13.21 10.10
CA ILE A 333 24.75 -11.92 10.71
C ILE A 333 25.75 -11.56 11.82
N THR A 334 26.17 -12.54 12.63
CA THR A 334 27.19 -12.30 13.67
C THR A 334 28.53 -11.87 13.07
N VAL A 335 28.95 -12.44 11.93
CA VAL A 335 30.21 -12.07 11.25
C VAL A 335 30.11 -10.74 10.51
N ALA A 336 28.95 -10.40 9.95
CA ALA A 336 28.73 -9.10 9.31
C ALA A 336 28.93 -7.93 10.28
N TYR A 337 28.44 -8.05 11.51
CA TYR A 337 28.53 -7.01 12.53
C TYR A 337 29.72 -7.18 13.49
N ASN A 338 30.44 -8.31 13.47
CA ASN A 338 31.65 -8.52 14.27
C ASN A 338 32.75 -9.11 13.39
N ASP A 339 33.26 -8.27 12.49
CA ASP A 339 34.13 -8.70 11.39
C ASP A 339 35.52 -9.16 11.88
N PRO A 340 36.16 -10.15 11.22
CA PRO A 340 37.47 -10.67 11.66
C PRO A 340 38.64 -9.68 11.53
N LYS A 341 38.49 -8.55 10.84
CA LYS A 341 39.52 -7.50 10.73
C LYS A 341 39.39 -6.47 11.87
N GLY A 342 38.18 -6.35 12.44
CA GLY A 342 37.85 -5.51 13.58
C GLY A 342 37.45 -4.08 13.23
N ILE A 343 37.02 -3.82 11.99
CA ILE A 343 36.59 -2.48 11.57
C ILE A 343 35.27 -2.10 12.27
N THR A 344 34.29 -3.01 12.37
CA THR A 344 33.04 -2.77 13.09
C THR A 344 33.27 -2.64 14.59
N ARG A 345 34.23 -3.39 15.15
CA ARG A 345 34.71 -3.17 16.54
C ARG A 345 35.24 -1.76 16.72
N ASP A 346 36.08 -1.28 15.81
CA ASP A 346 36.73 0.02 15.96
C ASP A 346 35.77 1.19 15.68
N PHE A 347 34.79 1.00 14.79
CA PHE A 347 33.64 1.90 14.60
C PHE A 347 32.81 2.04 15.87
N ILE A 348 32.37 0.92 16.46
CA ILE A 348 31.60 0.94 17.72
C ILE A 348 32.43 1.59 18.84
N MET A 349 33.70 1.18 19.01
CA MET A 349 34.56 1.68 20.09
C MET A 349 35.01 3.14 19.89
N ASN A 350 34.90 3.70 18.69
CA ASN A 350 35.13 5.13 18.42
C ASN A 350 34.13 6.04 19.14
N GLY A 351 32.87 5.61 19.27
CA GLY A 351 31.83 6.38 19.95
C GLY A 351 32.18 6.76 21.40
N LEU A 352 33.00 5.96 22.09
CA LEU A 352 33.48 6.26 23.43
C LEU A 352 34.45 7.45 23.47
N ASP A 353 35.27 7.62 22.43
CA ASP A 353 36.18 8.76 22.30
C ASP A 353 35.42 10.01 21.83
N HIS A 354 34.46 9.85 20.90
CA HIS A 354 33.61 10.95 20.43
C HIS A 354 32.70 11.51 21.56
N ILE A 355 32.21 10.68 22.49
CA ILE A 355 31.49 11.18 23.69
C ILE A 355 32.34 12.18 24.49
N ASN A 356 33.65 11.99 24.62
CA ASN A 356 34.52 12.94 25.33
C ASN A 356 34.60 14.30 24.60
N VAL A 357 34.55 14.29 23.26
CA VAL A 357 34.48 15.51 22.45
C VAL A 357 33.12 16.20 22.63
N LEU A 358 32.02 15.44 22.52
CA LEU A 358 30.64 15.94 22.68
C LEU A 358 30.37 16.54 24.08
N LEU A 359 30.97 15.98 25.13
CA LEU A 359 30.83 16.46 26.51
C LEU A 359 31.93 17.44 26.94
N GLY A 360 32.89 17.74 26.05
CA GLY A 360 34.00 18.67 26.27
C GLY A 360 34.97 18.27 27.40
N GLN A 361 35.01 17.00 27.80
CA GLN A 361 35.78 16.53 28.96
C GLN A 361 36.12 15.02 28.87
N GLU A 362 37.15 14.58 29.58
CA GLU A 362 37.55 13.17 29.71
C GLU A 362 36.55 12.39 30.62
N PHE A 363 35.33 12.17 30.11
CA PHE A 363 34.23 11.50 30.81
C PHE A 363 34.35 9.97 30.80
N ILE A 364 34.82 9.40 29.67
CA ILE A 364 34.93 7.96 29.42
C ILE A 364 36.37 7.57 29.10
N ASP A 365 36.85 6.53 29.77
CA ASP A 365 38.11 5.85 29.47
C ASP A 365 37.84 4.62 28.59
N ARG A 366 38.11 4.74 27.28
CA ARG A 366 37.91 3.68 26.28
C ARG A 366 38.59 2.35 26.65
N GLN A 367 39.66 2.34 27.46
CA GLN A 367 40.36 1.11 27.85
C GLN A 367 39.57 0.26 28.85
N LYS A 368 38.59 0.85 29.55
CA LYS A 368 37.70 0.16 30.51
C LYS A 368 36.48 -0.48 29.87
N PHE A 369 36.38 -0.44 28.54
CA PHE A 369 35.28 -1.04 27.77
C PHE A 369 35.81 -2.02 26.73
N ARG A 370 34.93 -2.93 26.31
CA ARG A 370 35.16 -3.86 25.21
C ARG A 370 33.93 -3.90 24.32
N TYR A 371 34.14 -4.09 23.03
CA TYR A 371 33.03 -4.42 22.16
C TYR A 371 32.49 -5.82 22.51
N PHE A 372 31.18 -5.91 22.74
CA PHE A 372 30.45 -7.16 22.83
C PHE A 372 29.26 -7.11 21.86
N ALA A 373 29.04 -8.19 21.13
CA ALA A 373 28.09 -8.22 20.02
C ALA A 373 27.42 -9.59 19.97
N GLN A 374 26.11 -9.62 19.74
CA GLN A 374 25.35 -10.86 19.62
C GLN A 374 24.22 -10.75 18.60
N TYR A 375 23.76 -11.89 18.07
CA TYR A 375 22.55 -11.97 17.27
C TYR A 375 21.44 -12.66 18.07
N ASN A 376 20.38 -11.91 18.34
CA ASN A 376 19.19 -12.39 19.02
C ASN A 376 18.26 -13.03 17.97
N VAL A 377 18.32 -14.36 17.84
CA VAL A 377 17.60 -15.14 16.82
C VAL A 377 16.07 -15.05 17.00
N GLU A 378 15.59 -14.98 18.24
CA GLU A 378 14.16 -14.94 18.58
C GLU A 378 13.53 -13.60 18.16
N VAL A 379 14.11 -12.49 18.63
CA VAL A 379 13.69 -11.14 18.25
C VAL A 379 14.04 -10.82 16.78
N GLY A 380 15.08 -11.47 16.24
CA GLY A 380 15.57 -11.26 14.88
C GLY A 380 16.34 -9.94 14.76
N ARG A 381 17.33 -9.70 15.62
CA ARG A 381 18.15 -8.48 15.58
C ARG A 381 19.60 -8.72 15.98
N HIS A 382 20.51 -7.99 15.35
CA HIS A 382 21.85 -7.79 15.90
C HIS A 382 21.78 -6.82 17.08
N GLU A 383 22.64 -7.01 18.07
CA GLU A 383 22.72 -6.20 19.28
C GLU A 383 24.20 -5.87 19.60
N ALA A 384 24.55 -4.58 19.56
CA ALA A 384 25.88 -4.08 19.88
C ALA A 384 25.93 -3.47 21.29
N TYR A 385 26.99 -3.76 22.02
CA TYR A 385 27.20 -3.31 23.40
C TYR A 385 28.63 -2.90 23.68
N TYR A 386 28.77 -1.91 24.57
CA TYR A 386 29.98 -1.71 25.35
C TYR A 386 29.90 -2.57 26.61
N GLN A 387 30.76 -3.59 26.71
CA GLN A 387 30.94 -4.36 27.94
C GLN A 387 31.97 -3.68 28.84
N VAL A 388 31.57 -3.40 30.08
CA VAL A 388 32.42 -2.80 31.11
C VAL A 388 33.47 -3.82 31.60
N ALA A 389 34.75 -3.57 31.32
CA ALA A 389 35.85 -4.50 31.60
C ALA A 389 36.23 -4.56 33.09
N GLU A 390 36.08 -3.45 33.81
CA GLU A 390 36.27 -3.31 35.26
C GLU A 390 35.25 -2.33 35.87
N ALA A 391 34.82 -2.58 37.10
CA ALA A 391 33.84 -1.72 37.76
C ALA A 391 34.44 -0.35 38.10
N HIS A 392 33.78 0.72 37.67
CA HIS A 392 34.24 2.10 37.86
C HIS A 392 33.05 3.08 37.91
N GLU A 393 33.32 4.36 38.12
CA GLU A 393 32.33 5.43 38.09
C GLU A 393 32.69 6.42 36.97
N LEU A 394 31.72 6.78 36.14
CA LEU A 394 31.83 7.94 35.25
C LEU A 394 31.39 9.18 36.01
N VAL A 395 32.13 10.28 35.85
CA VAL A 395 31.86 11.56 36.54
C VAL A 395 31.80 12.67 35.50
N TYR A 396 30.59 13.12 35.17
CA TYR A 396 30.39 14.30 34.33
C TYR A 396 30.28 15.52 35.23
N THR A 397 31.11 16.54 35.00
CA THR A 397 30.97 17.84 35.65
C THR A 397 30.21 18.78 34.70
N ASN A 398 29.10 19.34 35.16
CA ASN A 398 28.37 20.37 34.42
C ASN A 398 29.23 21.65 34.36
N PRO A 399 29.63 22.14 33.16
CA PRO A 399 30.53 23.28 33.05
C PRO A 399 29.92 24.63 33.48
N SER A 400 28.58 24.69 33.63
CA SER A 400 27.86 25.91 34.05
C SER A 400 27.54 25.92 35.55
N THR A 401 27.15 24.77 36.13
CA THR A 401 26.74 24.70 37.56
C THR A 401 27.83 24.12 38.48
N ALA A 402 28.87 23.51 37.92
CA ALA A 402 29.88 22.72 38.63
C ALA A 402 29.32 21.51 39.42
N GLU A 403 28.10 21.06 39.11
CA GLU A 403 27.50 19.86 39.69
C GLU A 403 28.06 18.58 39.03
N GLU A 404 28.28 17.54 39.84
CA GLU A 404 28.77 16.24 39.37
C GLU A 404 27.61 15.25 39.14
N ILE A 405 27.42 14.81 37.90
CA ILE A 405 26.60 13.63 37.59
C ILE A 405 27.50 12.40 37.65
N ARG A 406 27.42 11.68 38.78
CA ARG A 406 28.07 10.39 39.00
C ARG A 406 27.20 9.23 38.49
N ILE A 407 27.83 8.29 37.80
CA ILE A 407 27.21 7.09 37.19
C ILE A 407 28.07 5.86 37.50
N ALA A 408 27.61 4.98 38.38
CA ALA A 408 28.31 3.74 38.71
C ALA A 408 28.10 2.68 37.61
N LEU A 409 29.19 2.07 37.16
CA LEU A 409 29.23 0.98 36.18
C LEU A 409 29.75 -0.30 36.84
N ALA A 410 28.99 -1.38 36.70
CA ALA A 410 29.37 -2.69 37.23
C ALA A 410 30.29 -3.43 36.26
N LYS A 411 31.20 -4.27 36.78
CA LYS A 411 32.02 -5.13 35.91
C LYS A 411 31.11 -6.11 35.15
N ASP A 412 31.42 -6.31 33.87
CA ASP A 412 30.69 -7.13 32.90
C ASP A 412 29.28 -6.59 32.57
N GLU A 413 28.91 -5.38 33.03
CA GLU A 413 27.70 -4.67 32.59
C GLU A 413 27.75 -4.38 31.09
N LEU A 414 26.59 -4.49 30.43
CA LEU A 414 26.42 -4.22 29.01
C LEU A 414 25.63 -2.91 28.81
N ILE A 415 26.24 -1.94 28.15
CA ILE A 415 25.61 -0.68 27.73
C ILE A 415 25.31 -0.79 26.23
N ASN A 416 24.04 -0.75 25.83
CA ASN A 416 23.68 -0.88 24.41
C ASN A 416 23.97 0.41 23.62
N VAL A 417 24.36 0.28 22.36
CA VAL A 417 24.64 1.41 21.46
C VAL A 417 24.00 1.27 20.06
N GLU A 418 23.73 0.05 19.60
CA GLU A 418 23.07 -0.20 18.32
C GLU A 418 22.16 -1.44 18.42
N TYR A 419 21.02 -1.39 17.73
CA TYR A 419 20.29 -2.57 17.28
C TYR A 419 20.17 -2.53 15.76
N SER A 420 20.34 -3.69 15.11
CA SER A 420 20.02 -3.83 13.69
C SER A 420 19.08 -5.03 13.49
N TYR A 421 17.79 -4.71 13.47
CA TYR A 421 16.68 -5.63 13.23
C TYR A 421 16.68 -6.19 11.81
N LYS A 422 16.30 -7.46 11.73
CA LYS A 422 16.29 -8.33 10.55
C LYS A 422 14.89 -8.88 10.37
N TRP A 423 14.36 -8.87 9.15
CA TRP A 423 12.93 -9.12 8.93
C TRP A 423 12.70 -10.43 8.19
N SER A 424 11.76 -11.25 8.66
CA SER A 424 11.21 -12.32 7.83
C SER A 424 10.22 -11.76 6.81
N LEU A 425 9.96 -12.51 5.74
CA LEU A 425 8.94 -12.18 4.73
C LEU A 425 7.55 -11.96 5.38
N GLN A 426 7.24 -12.68 6.46
CA GLN A 426 6.00 -12.48 7.21
C GLN A 426 5.98 -11.14 7.95
N GLU A 427 7.08 -10.78 8.63
CA GLU A 427 7.18 -9.52 9.37
C GLU A 427 7.16 -8.30 8.45
N SER A 428 7.87 -8.32 7.31
CA SER A 428 7.83 -7.19 6.36
C SER A 428 6.48 -7.10 5.63
N THR A 429 5.81 -8.22 5.36
CA THR A 429 4.43 -8.21 4.85
C THR A 429 3.45 -7.61 5.88
N GLN A 430 3.55 -8.02 7.15
CA GLN A 430 2.70 -7.52 8.24
C GLN A 430 2.90 -6.02 8.48
N LEU A 431 4.14 -5.53 8.43
CA LEU A 431 4.47 -4.10 8.51
C LEU A 431 3.71 -3.27 7.46
N PHE A 432 3.66 -3.75 6.21
CA PHE A 432 2.97 -3.05 5.13
C PHE A 432 1.44 -3.17 5.23
N GLU A 433 0.91 -4.31 5.68
CA GLU A 433 -0.52 -4.47 6.01
C GLU A 433 -0.95 -3.51 7.14
N ASP A 434 -0.16 -3.40 8.20
CA ASP A 434 -0.52 -2.56 9.35
C ASP A 434 -0.35 -1.06 9.12
N THR A 435 0.57 -0.69 8.23
CA THR A 435 0.72 0.68 7.73
C THR A 435 -0.17 0.99 6.53
N GLN A 436 -1.01 0.05 6.07
CA GLN A 436 -1.87 0.17 4.88
C GLN A 436 -1.12 0.53 3.57
N MET A 437 0.16 0.20 3.46
CA MET A 437 0.94 0.46 2.24
C MET A 437 0.85 -0.75 1.30
N THR A 438 0.26 -0.58 0.12
CA THR A 438 0.09 -1.67 -0.84
C THR A 438 1.42 -2.00 -1.49
N LYS A 439 1.95 -3.21 -1.28
CA LYS A 439 3.16 -3.64 -1.99
C LYS A 439 2.80 -3.94 -3.45
N VAL A 440 3.54 -3.31 -4.36
CA VAL A 440 3.34 -3.45 -5.82
C VAL A 440 4.58 -4.00 -6.52
N GLY A 441 5.74 -4.04 -5.85
CA GLY A 441 6.96 -4.67 -6.32
C GLY A 441 7.83 -5.22 -5.20
N GLN A 442 8.58 -6.28 -5.50
CA GLN A 442 9.63 -6.81 -4.64
C GLN A 442 10.73 -7.43 -5.50
N TRP A 443 11.99 -7.08 -5.20
CA TRP A 443 13.16 -7.63 -5.86
C TRP A 443 14.10 -8.18 -4.78
N THR A 444 14.27 -9.50 -4.78
CA THR A 444 15.16 -10.21 -3.87
C THR A 444 16.56 -10.34 -4.48
N SER A 445 17.60 -10.30 -3.66
CA SER A 445 18.97 -10.58 -4.11
C SER A 445 19.14 -12.04 -4.56
N SER A 446 20.12 -12.30 -5.41
CA SER A 446 20.45 -13.65 -5.93
C SER A 446 20.81 -14.65 -4.84
N SER A 447 21.35 -14.18 -3.70
CA SER A 447 21.62 -15.01 -2.53
C SER A 447 20.39 -15.24 -1.64
N ASN A 448 19.23 -14.66 -1.99
CA ASN A 448 17.99 -14.71 -1.20
C ASN A 448 18.08 -14.05 0.20
N ARG A 449 19.08 -13.19 0.46
CA ARG A 449 19.36 -12.57 1.77
C ARG A 449 18.81 -11.15 1.96
N TYR A 450 18.51 -10.44 0.88
CA TYR A 450 18.07 -9.04 0.93
C TYR A 450 16.86 -8.80 0.02
N ASP A 451 15.97 -7.87 0.39
CA ASP A 451 14.86 -7.40 -0.44
C ASP A 451 14.91 -5.88 -0.64
N LEU A 452 14.67 -5.43 -1.88
CA LEU A 452 14.05 -4.12 -2.12
C LEU A 452 12.54 -4.33 -2.28
N HIS A 453 11.74 -3.65 -1.46
CA HIS A 453 10.29 -3.57 -1.61
C HIS A 453 9.90 -2.22 -2.20
N LEU A 454 8.91 -2.19 -3.11
CA LEU A 454 8.24 -0.96 -3.53
C LEU A 454 6.77 -1.03 -3.13
N VAL A 455 6.37 -0.11 -2.26
CA VAL A 455 5.03 0.01 -1.70
C VAL A 455 4.40 1.36 -2.08
N GLN A 456 3.09 1.41 -2.22
CA GLN A 456 2.34 2.55 -2.75
C GLN A 456 1.17 2.92 -1.82
N LYS A 457 0.81 4.21 -1.78
CA LYS A 457 -0.42 4.67 -1.12
C LYS A 457 -1.60 4.57 -2.07
N THR A 458 -2.49 3.61 -1.82
CA THR A 458 -3.78 3.44 -2.51
C THR A 458 -4.89 4.32 -1.90
N PRO A 459 -5.99 4.61 -2.64
CA PRO A 459 -7.08 5.46 -2.14
C PRO A 459 -7.90 4.82 -1.01
N PHE A 460 -7.98 3.49 -1.01
CA PHE A 460 -8.49 2.66 0.09
C PHE A 460 -7.55 1.46 0.29
N TYR A 461 -7.67 0.77 1.43
CA TYR A 461 -6.85 -0.39 1.73
C TYR A 461 -7.64 -1.51 2.42
N PHE A 462 -7.94 -2.58 1.68
CA PHE A 462 -8.46 -3.80 2.28
C PHE A 462 -7.33 -4.55 2.98
N LYS A 463 -7.38 -4.61 4.32
CA LYS A 463 -6.48 -5.42 5.13
C LYS A 463 -6.76 -6.90 4.92
N THR A 464 -5.70 -7.70 4.83
CA THR A 464 -5.80 -9.16 4.85
C THR A 464 -6.37 -9.63 6.20
N PRO A 465 -7.36 -10.54 6.24
CA PRO A 465 -8.09 -10.86 7.46
C PRO A 465 -7.22 -11.57 8.50
N VAL A 466 -7.39 -11.18 9.77
CA VAL A 466 -6.86 -11.90 10.93
C VAL A 466 -7.73 -13.13 11.21
N ALA A 467 -7.09 -14.28 11.43
CA ALA A 467 -7.80 -15.53 11.75
C ALA A 467 -8.69 -15.39 13.00
N ASN A 468 -9.84 -16.07 12.99
CA ASN A 468 -10.82 -16.10 14.08
C ASN A 468 -11.44 -14.73 14.44
N LYS A 469 -11.48 -13.79 13.49
CA LYS A 469 -12.26 -12.54 13.58
C LYS A 469 -13.22 -12.42 12.40
N PRO A 470 -14.42 -13.02 12.48
CA PRO A 470 -15.36 -13.05 11.35
C PRO A 470 -16.02 -11.68 11.11
N LEU A 471 -16.23 -10.89 12.18
CA LEU A 471 -16.83 -9.56 12.10
C LEU A 471 -15.91 -8.56 11.35
N PRO A 472 -16.48 -7.70 10.48
CA PRO A 472 -15.80 -6.49 10.02
C PRO A 472 -15.79 -5.42 11.12
N SER A 473 -14.65 -4.77 11.29
CA SER A 473 -14.47 -3.56 12.11
C SER A 473 -15.04 -2.31 11.43
N GLN A 474 -15.20 -1.22 12.19
CA GLN A 474 -15.60 0.08 11.64
C GLN A 474 -14.61 0.58 10.57
N ASP A 475 -13.31 0.37 10.75
CA ASP A 475 -12.31 0.77 9.76
C ASP A 475 -12.48 -0.02 8.46
N GLU A 476 -12.75 -1.33 8.52
CA GLU A 476 -13.03 -2.14 7.33
C GLU A 476 -14.29 -1.68 6.58
N TRP A 477 -15.35 -1.27 7.29
CA TRP A 477 -16.52 -0.63 6.68
C TRP A 477 -16.17 0.71 6.00
N ILE A 478 -15.35 1.54 6.65
CA ILE A 478 -14.90 2.82 6.09
C ILE A 478 -14.05 2.62 4.83
N GLU A 479 -13.15 1.63 4.80
CA GLU A 479 -12.37 1.30 3.59
C GLU A 479 -13.25 0.74 2.46
N LEU A 480 -14.26 -0.08 2.78
CA LEU A 480 -15.27 -0.55 1.81
C LEU A 480 -16.07 0.64 1.23
N TRP A 481 -16.50 1.58 2.08
CA TRP A 481 -17.22 2.79 1.62
C TRP A 481 -16.35 3.73 0.79
N LYS A 482 -15.07 3.91 1.12
CA LYS A 482 -14.11 4.63 0.25
C LYS A 482 -14.00 4.00 -1.14
N SER A 483 -13.97 2.66 -1.21
CA SER A 483 -13.90 1.95 -2.49
C SER A 483 -15.17 2.14 -3.33
N TRP A 484 -16.35 2.07 -2.70
CA TRP A 484 -17.62 2.35 -3.35
C TRP A 484 -17.74 3.79 -3.82
N ASP A 485 -17.33 4.76 -3.00
CA ASP A 485 -17.42 6.19 -3.32
C ASP A 485 -16.45 6.56 -4.44
N LEU A 486 -15.22 6.00 -4.44
CA LEU A 486 -14.29 6.12 -5.56
C LEU A 486 -14.89 5.58 -6.85
N VAL A 487 -15.34 4.33 -6.86
CA VAL A 487 -15.84 3.68 -8.08
C VAL A 487 -17.12 4.36 -8.59
N THR A 488 -18.08 4.64 -7.70
CA THR A 488 -19.37 5.18 -8.13
C THR A 488 -19.41 6.68 -8.37
N MET A 489 -18.51 7.47 -7.76
CA MET A 489 -18.53 8.94 -7.92
C MET A 489 -17.38 9.47 -8.78
N THR A 490 -16.40 8.64 -9.16
CA THR A 490 -15.28 9.08 -10.03
C THR A 490 -15.11 8.25 -11.31
N MET A 491 -15.43 6.95 -11.32
CA MET A 491 -15.28 6.09 -12.52
C MET A 491 -16.55 6.05 -13.38
N ILE A 492 -17.72 6.24 -12.76
CA ILE A 492 -19.00 6.44 -13.44
C ILE A 492 -19.17 7.93 -13.74
N GLN A 493 -19.25 8.31 -15.02
CA GLN A 493 -19.43 9.70 -15.44
C GLN A 493 -20.90 10.13 -15.29
N HIS A 494 -21.20 10.93 -14.28
CA HIS A 494 -22.54 11.45 -14.00
C HIS A 494 -22.92 12.65 -14.88
N PRO A 495 -24.19 12.80 -15.29
CA PRO A 495 -25.27 11.80 -15.18
C PRO A 495 -25.23 10.76 -16.32
N THR A 496 -24.38 10.93 -17.33
CA THR A 496 -24.45 10.25 -18.62
C THR A 496 -24.37 8.72 -18.56
N MET A 497 -23.60 8.16 -17.61
CA MET A 497 -23.45 6.71 -17.47
C MET A 497 -24.52 6.04 -16.60
N LEU A 498 -25.29 6.79 -15.78
CA LEU A 498 -26.17 6.22 -14.75
C LEU A 498 -27.17 5.17 -15.27
N LEU A 499 -27.70 5.41 -16.47
CA LEU A 499 -28.69 4.55 -17.12
C LEU A 499 -28.06 3.56 -18.12
N GLU A 500 -26.72 3.52 -18.24
CA GLU A 500 -26.05 2.49 -19.02
C GLU A 500 -26.24 1.11 -18.40
N LYS A 501 -26.41 0.12 -19.26
CA LYS A 501 -26.50 -1.30 -18.93
C LYS A 501 -25.50 -2.08 -19.80
N PRO A 502 -24.19 -2.07 -19.46
CA PRO A 502 -23.15 -2.68 -20.30
C PRO A 502 -23.27 -4.21 -20.42
N ILE A 503 -23.96 -4.84 -19.47
CA ILE A 503 -24.26 -6.28 -19.46
C ILE A 503 -25.78 -6.43 -19.44
N ALA A 504 -26.34 -7.10 -20.45
CA ALA A 504 -27.79 -7.25 -20.64
C ALA A 504 -28.51 -7.98 -19.48
N LEU A 505 -27.77 -8.75 -18.68
CA LEU A 505 -28.26 -9.53 -17.54
C LEU A 505 -28.26 -8.75 -16.20
N ARG A 506 -27.81 -7.49 -16.18
CA ARG A 506 -27.70 -6.66 -14.97
C ARG A 506 -28.56 -5.40 -15.04
N HIS A 507 -28.77 -4.72 -13.91
CA HIS A 507 -29.46 -3.43 -13.89
C HIS A 507 -28.55 -2.31 -14.43
N PRO A 508 -29.09 -1.11 -14.70
CA PRO A 508 -28.26 0.07 -14.92
C PRO A 508 -27.43 0.42 -13.68
N PHE A 509 -26.34 1.18 -13.86
CA PHE A 509 -25.45 1.59 -12.77
C PHE A 509 -26.18 2.28 -11.59
N LEU A 510 -27.19 3.10 -11.87
CA LEU A 510 -28.01 3.79 -10.85
C LEU A 510 -28.64 2.82 -9.85
N PHE A 511 -29.08 1.64 -10.27
CA PHE A 511 -29.68 0.65 -9.36
C PHE A 511 -28.74 0.29 -8.20
N TYR A 512 -27.45 0.14 -8.48
CA TYR A 512 -26.47 -0.25 -7.47
C TYR A 512 -26.17 0.87 -6.46
N LEU A 513 -26.39 2.14 -6.80
CA LEU A 513 -26.31 3.25 -5.83
C LEU A 513 -27.39 3.14 -4.74
N GLY A 514 -28.61 2.74 -5.09
CA GLY A 514 -29.71 2.55 -4.15
C GLY A 514 -29.72 1.18 -3.47
N HIS A 515 -29.45 0.11 -4.23
CA HIS A 515 -29.54 -1.28 -3.78
C HIS A 515 -28.68 -1.58 -2.55
N ILE A 516 -27.44 -1.08 -2.51
CA ILE A 516 -26.48 -1.36 -1.43
C ILE A 516 -26.93 -0.81 -0.07
N PRO A 517 -27.21 0.50 0.08
CA PRO A 517 -27.77 1.02 1.32
C PRO A 517 -29.17 0.47 1.61
N THR A 518 -30.00 0.19 0.59
CA THR A 518 -31.32 -0.42 0.82
C THR A 518 -31.20 -1.81 1.41
N PHE A 519 -30.31 -2.67 0.91
CA PHE A 519 -30.10 -4.00 1.49
C PHE A 519 -29.62 -3.93 2.94
N LEU A 520 -28.61 -3.08 3.23
CA LEU A 520 -28.12 -2.86 4.59
C LEU A 520 -29.22 -2.37 5.54
N ASP A 521 -30.01 -1.38 5.11
CA ASP A 521 -31.11 -0.84 5.93
C ASP A 521 -32.22 -1.87 6.19
N MET A 522 -32.61 -2.63 5.16
CA MET A 522 -33.63 -3.67 5.30
C MET A 522 -33.20 -4.79 6.25
N GLN A 523 -31.92 -5.17 6.23
CA GLN A 523 -31.38 -6.19 7.14
C GLN A 523 -31.21 -5.66 8.57
N LEU A 524 -30.78 -4.40 8.74
CA LEU A 524 -30.79 -3.69 10.04
C LEU A 524 -32.21 -3.67 10.63
N SER A 525 -33.20 -3.13 9.91
CA SER A 525 -34.58 -3.06 10.37
C SER A 525 -35.19 -4.43 10.69
N ARG A 526 -34.90 -5.46 9.87
CA ARG A 526 -35.36 -6.84 10.08
C ARG A 526 -34.80 -7.50 11.35
N VAL A 527 -33.57 -7.19 11.75
CA VAL A 527 -32.94 -7.76 12.95
C VAL A 527 -33.22 -6.92 14.19
N LEU A 528 -33.19 -5.59 14.09
CA LEU A 528 -33.45 -4.66 15.19
C LEU A 528 -34.95 -4.47 15.50
N GLN A 529 -35.84 -4.85 14.57
CA GLN A 529 -37.30 -4.61 14.63
C GLN A 529 -37.65 -3.11 14.69
N GLU A 530 -36.82 -2.30 14.03
CA GLU A 530 -36.96 -0.85 13.84
C GLU A 530 -37.58 -0.52 12.46
N PRO A 531 -38.15 0.68 12.24
CA PRO A 531 -38.53 1.18 10.92
C PRO A 531 -37.35 1.21 9.93
N PHE A 532 -37.65 1.33 8.63
CA PHE A 532 -36.64 1.65 7.60
C PHE A 532 -36.16 3.10 7.74
N THR A 533 -34.96 3.39 7.24
CA THR A 533 -34.49 4.75 7.02
C THR A 533 -35.32 5.40 5.90
N GLU A 534 -35.75 6.65 6.08
CA GLU A 534 -36.49 7.35 5.02
C GLU A 534 -35.55 7.80 3.87
N PRO A 535 -35.97 7.73 2.59
CA PRO A 535 -37.31 7.37 2.13
C PRO A 535 -37.57 5.86 2.07
N SER A 536 -38.57 5.39 2.83
CA SER A 536 -38.89 3.99 3.03
C SER A 536 -39.37 3.25 1.76
N TYR A 537 -39.81 3.98 0.73
CA TYR A 537 -40.23 3.40 -0.56
C TYR A 537 -39.05 2.82 -1.37
N PHE A 538 -37.80 3.17 -1.04
CA PHE A 538 -36.62 2.55 -1.64
C PHE A 538 -36.58 1.03 -1.41
N SER A 539 -37.18 0.52 -0.33
CA SER A 539 -37.33 -0.92 -0.07
C SER A 539 -38.21 -1.68 -1.09
N VAL A 540 -38.84 -0.99 -2.05
CA VAL A 540 -39.60 -1.61 -3.15
C VAL A 540 -38.77 -1.68 -4.44
N ILE A 541 -38.15 -0.56 -4.81
CA ILE A 541 -37.43 -0.40 -6.10
C ILE A 541 -35.97 -0.84 -6.06
N PHE A 542 -35.38 -1.00 -4.87
CA PHE A 542 -33.97 -1.34 -4.67
C PHE A 542 -33.73 -2.61 -3.81
N GLU A 543 -34.76 -3.38 -3.41
CA GLU A 543 -34.58 -4.60 -2.60
C GLU A 543 -33.76 -5.69 -3.31
N ARG A 544 -34.15 -6.07 -4.54
CA ARG A 544 -33.61 -7.27 -5.21
C ARG A 544 -33.34 -7.03 -6.69
N GLY A 545 -32.10 -7.26 -7.12
CA GLY A 545 -31.70 -7.13 -8.53
C GLY A 545 -32.22 -8.27 -9.42
N ILE A 546 -32.25 -8.03 -10.73
CA ILE A 546 -32.55 -9.05 -11.75
C ILE A 546 -31.47 -10.14 -11.84
N ASP A 547 -31.93 -11.37 -12.07
CA ASP A 547 -31.12 -12.44 -12.67
C ASP A 547 -31.96 -13.16 -13.73
N PRO A 548 -31.78 -12.82 -15.02
CA PRO A 548 -32.42 -13.51 -16.14
C PRO A 548 -31.69 -14.80 -16.51
N ASP A 549 -32.42 -15.76 -17.07
CA ASP A 549 -31.81 -16.90 -17.77
C ASP A 549 -31.06 -16.41 -19.02
N VAL A 550 -29.85 -16.92 -19.24
CA VAL A 550 -28.97 -16.52 -20.36
C VAL A 550 -29.52 -16.99 -21.72
N GLU A 551 -30.21 -18.12 -21.76
CA GLU A 551 -30.69 -18.78 -22.98
C GLU A 551 -32.16 -18.44 -23.29
N ASP A 552 -32.99 -18.22 -22.26
CA ASP A 552 -34.35 -17.65 -22.36
C ASP A 552 -34.55 -16.45 -21.42
N PRO A 553 -34.12 -15.23 -21.81
CA PRO A 553 -34.32 -14.02 -21.00
C PRO A 553 -35.77 -13.61 -20.73
N THR A 554 -36.78 -14.39 -21.16
CA THR A 554 -38.17 -14.24 -20.68
C THR A 554 -38.40 -14.94 -19.33
N GLN A 555 -37.52 -15.86 -18.93
CA GLN A 555 -37.40 -16.32 -17.55
C GLN A 555 -36.47 -15.39 -16.77
N CYS A 556 -36.94 -14.89 -15.64
CA CYS A 556 -36.13 -14.14 -14.69
C CYS A 556 -36.58 -14.49 -13.27
N HIS A 557 -35.63 -14.56 -12.34
CA HIS A 557 -35.95 -14.67 -10.92
C HIS A 557 -36.65 -13.39 -10.44
N SER A 558 -37.44 -13.50 -9.36
CA SER A 558 -38.18 -12.36 -8.78
C SER A 558 -37.23 -11.22 -8.44
N HIS A 559 -37.58 -10.00 -8.85
CA HIS A 559 -36.77 -8.79 -8.67
C HIS A 559 -37.66 -7.60 -8.24
N SER A 560 -37.04 -6.51 -7.82
CA SER A 560 -37.71 -5.25 -7.48
C SER A 560 -38.47 -4.65 -8.66
N GLU A 561 -39.55 -3.92 -8.39
CA GLU A 561 -40.26 -3.15 -9.41
C GLU A 561 -39.31 -2.10 -10.02
N VAL A 562 -39.15 -2.13 -11.34
CA VAL A 562 -38.37 -1.11 -12.07
C VAL A 562 -39.28 0.10 -12.28
N PRO A 563 -38.99 1.27 -11.71
CA PRO A 563 -39.88 2.42 -11.79
C PRO A 563 -39.84 3.10 -13.18
N ASP A 564 -40.94 3.74 -13.56
CA ASP A 564 -41.02 4.56 -14.79
C ASP A 564 -40.04 5.75 -14.78
N THR A 565 -39.56 6.16 -13.60
CA THR A 565 -38.55 7.20 -13.40
C THR A 565 -37.80 6.88 -12.11
N TRP A 566 -36.46 6.92 -12.16
CA TRP A 566 -35.61 6.68 -10.98
C TRP A 566 -35.54 7.92 -10.08
N PRO A 567 -35.27 7.76 -8.76
CA PRO A 567 -34.99 8.88 -7.87
C PRO A 567 -33.71 9.63 -8.27
N GLU A 568 -33.61 10.90 -7.87
CA GLU A 568 -32.42 11.73 -8.12
C GLU A 568 -31.21 11.22 -7.32
N VAL A 569 -30.00 11.41 -7.87
CA VAL A 569 -28.75 10.87 -7.29
C VAL A 569 -28.51 11.41 -5.88
N GLU A 570 -28.82 12.68 -5.66
CA GLU A 570 -28.68 13.37 -4.38
C GLU A 570 -29.62 12.79 -3.30
N GLU A 571 -30.82 12.32 -3.67
CA GLU A 571 -31.74 11.64 -2.75
C GLU A 571 -31.18 10.26 -2.35
N ILE A 572 -30.64 9.54 -3.33
CA ILE A 572 -30.02 8.22 -3.14
C ILE A 572 -28.75 8.31 -2.27
N VAL A 573 -27.89 9.28 -2.54
CA VAL A 573 -26.66 9.53 -1.74
C VAL A 573 -27.02 9.99 -0.32
N ALA A 574 -27.99 10.90 -0.16
CA ALA A 574 -28.41 11.32 1.17
C ALA A 574 -29.05 10.17 1.97
N PHE A 575 -29.79 9.26 1.33
CA PHE A 575 -30.27 8.03 1.95
C PHE A 575 -29.12 7.10 2.36
N ARG A 576 -28.19 6.84 1.44
CA ARG A 576 -26.99 6.02 1.69
C ARG A 576 -26.24 6.48 2.93
N ASP A 577 -26.01 7.78 3.06
CA ASP A 577 -25.22 8.34 4.15
C ASP A 577 -25.96 8.26 5.50
N ARG A 578 -27.30 8.38 5.51
CA ARG A 578 -28.12 8.07 6.71
C ARG A 578 -28.04 6.60 7.12
N VAL A 579 -28.02 5.66 6.17
CA VAL A 579 -27.88 4.23 6.47
C VAL A 579 -26.48 3.90 6.98
N ARG A 580 -25.43 4.51 6.41
CA ARG A 580 -24.05 4.42 6.90
C ARG A 580 -23.94 4.94 8.34
N GLU A 581 -24.50 6.11 8.64
CA GLU A 581 -24.57 6.66 10.00
C GLU A 581 -25.32 5.72 10.96
N ARG A 582 -26.47 5.17 10.54
CA ARG A 582 -27.24 4.19 11.32
C ARG A 582 -26.40 2.96 11.69
N LEU A 583 -25.63 2.42 10.76
CA LEU A 583 -24.74 1.30 11.06
C LEU A 583 -23.63 1.68 12.04
N ILE A 584 -22.96 2.83 11.84
CA ILE A 584 -21.90 3.30 12.76
C ILE A 584 -22.46 3.52 14.17
N LYS A 585 -23.69 4.02 14.32
CA LYS A 585 -24.39 4.09 15.61
C LYS A 585 -24.62 2.70 16.23
N VAL A 586 -25.08 1.73 15.43
CA VAL A 586 -25.32 0.34 15.89
C VAL A 586 -24.02 -0.37 16.32
N LEU A 587 -22.89 -0.08 15.68
CA LEU A 587 -21.59 -0.63 16.07
C LEU A 587 -21.00 0.04 17.33
N ASN A 588 -21.29 1.32 17.59
CA ASN A 588 -20.70 2.09 18.69
C ASN A 588 -21.58 2.22 19.95
N ASP A 589 -22.87 1.86 19.90
CA ASP A 589 -23.75 1.81 21.07
C ASP A 589 -24.10 0.36 21.45
N PRO A 590 -23.20 -0.37 22.13
CA PRO A 590 -23.45 -1.74 22.60
C PRO A 590 -24.41 -1.79 23.81
N VAL A 591 -24.90 -0.65 24.31
CA VAL A 591 -25.92 -0.58 25.38
C VAL A 591 -27.31 -0.69 24.78
N THR A 592 -27.60 0.06 23.72
CA THR A 592 -28.83 -0.06 22.92
C THR A 592 -28.80 -1.28 22.01
N TYR A 593 -27.65 -1.55 21.38
CA TYR A 593 -27.47 -2.58 20.34
C TYR A 593 -26.43 -3.64 20.75
N PRO A 594 -26.74 -4.50 21.75
CA PRO A 594 -25.81 -5.53 22.19
C PRO A 594 -25.52 -6.54 21.06
N MET A 595 -24.24 -6.72 20.72
CA MET A 595 -23.81 -7.63 19.66
C MET A 595 -24.10 -9.10 20.01
N THR A 596 -25.23 -9.63 19.51
CA THR A 596 -25.56 -11.07 19.55
C THR A 596 -25.06 -11.75 18.28
N ARG A 597 -24.94 -13.08 18.26
CA ARG A 597 -24.46 -13.80 17.05
C ARG A 597 -25.36 -13.53 15.83
N ARG A 598 -26.67 -13.37 16.03
CA ARG A 598 -27.62 -12.97 14.97
C ARG A 598 -27.35 -11.57 14.41
N LEU A 599 -27.05 -10.59 15.26
CA LEU A 599 -26.64 -9.25 14.79
C LEU A 599 -25.28 -9.32 14.08
N ALA A 600 -24.35 -10.14 14.59
CA ALA A 600 -23.04 -10.33 13.99
C ALA A 600 -23.12 -10.96 12.60
N ARG A 601 -23.96 -11.98 12.39
CA ARG A 601 -24.24 -12.55 11.06
C ARG A 601 -24.83 -11.50 10.12
N MET A 602 -25.75 -10.66 10.59
CA MET A 602 -26.33 -9.59 9.78
C MET A 602 -25.25 -8.61 9.30
N VAL A 603 -24.38 -8.13 10.20
CA VAL A 603 -23.27 -7.22 9.86
C VAL A 603 -22.28 -7.88 8.89
N PHE A 604 -21.90 -9.14 9.13
CA PHE A 604 -21.04 -9.93 8.23
C PHE A 604 -21.66 -10.08 6.83
N MET A 605 -22.93 -10.48 6.77
CA MET A 605 -23.68 -10.73 5.53
C MET A 605 -23.84 -9.45 4.71
N ALA A 606 -24.17 -8.32 5.34
CA ALA A 606 -24.28 -7.04 4.67
C ALA A 606 -22.93 -6.52 4.14
N PHE A 607 -21.85 -6.71 4.90
CA PHE A 607 -20.49 -6.33 4.47
C PHE A 607 -20.03 -7.14 3.25
N GLU A 608 -20.18 -8.46 3.28
CA GLU A 608 -19.78 -9.30 2.14
C GLU A 608 -20.71 -9.10 0.93
N HIS A 609 -21.99 -8.81 1.14
CA HIS A 609 -22.91 -8.39 0.06
C HIS A 609 -22.43 -7.10 -0.62
N GLU A 610 -22.14 -6.05 0.15
CA GLU A 610 -21.59 -4.79 -0.37
C GLU A 610 -20.24 -5.00 -1.08
N ALA A 611 -19.39 -5.91 -0.60
CA ALA A 611 -18.13 -6.28 -1.25
C ALA A 611 -18.31 -7.09 -2.56
N MET A 612 -19.26 -8.03 -2.63
CA MET A 612 -19.57 -8.78 -3.86
C MET A 612 -20.18 -7.90 -4.96
N HIS A 613 -20.97 -6.90 -4.56
CA HIS A 613 -21.50 -5.94 -5.51
C HIS A 613 -20.45 -4.92 -6.00
N LEU A 614 -19.40 -4.63 -5.22
CA LEU A 614 -18.26 -3.83 -5.68
C LEU A 614 -17.53 -4.53 -6.84
N GLU A 615 -17.32 -5.84 -6.72
CA GLU A 615 -16.78 -6.66 -7.82
C GLU A 615 -17.73 -6.68 -9.03
N THR A 616 -19.03 -6.72 -8.80
CA THR A 616 -20.05 -6.66 -9.86
C THR A 616 -20.01 -5.35 -10.66
N ILE A 617 -19.96 -4.20 -9.99
CA ILE A 617 -19.93 -2.92 -10.68
C ILE A 617 -18.59 -2.70 -11.42
N ILE A 618 -17.49 -3.25 -10.91
CA ILE A 618 -16.18 -3.23 -11.56
C ILE A 618 -16.16 -4.03 -12.87
N TYR A 619 -16.73 -5.24 -12.93
CA TYR A 619 -16.79 -5.98 -14.21
C TYR A 619 -17.79 -5.36 -15.20
N MET A 620 -18.84 -4.69 -14.72
CA MET A 620 -19.71 -3.88 -15.59
C MET A 620 -18.97 -2.66 -16.17
N LEU A 621 -18.17 -1.96 -15.36
CA LEU A 621 -17.34 -0.84 -15.81
C LEU A 621 -16.29 -1.28 -16.84
N ALA A 622 -15.65 -2.43 -16.65
CA ALA A 622 -14.73 -2.99 -17.65
C ALA A 622 -15.42 -3.32 -19.00
N GLN A 623 -16.75 -3.38 -19.07
CA GLN A 623 -17.52 -3.59 -20.30
C GLN A 623 -18.05 -2.30 -20.94
N SER A 624 -18.10 -1.16 -20.22
CA SER A 624 -18.49 0.14 -20.81
C SER A 624 -17.29 0.83 -21.47
N PRO A 625 -17.43 1.38 -22.69
CA PRO A 625 -16.41 2.22 -23.32
C PRO A 625 -16.29 3.61 -22.68
N ASN A 626 -17.25 4.00 -21.82
CA ASN A 626 -17.33 5.35 -21.24
C ASN A 626 -16.72 5.43 -19.81
N THR A 627 -16.33 4.29 -19.23
CA THR A 627 -15.67 4.20 -17.92
C THR A 627 -14.45 5.11 -17.83
N ALA A 628 -14.44 5.98 -16.82
CA ALA A 628 -13.23 6.71 -16.44
C ALA A 628 -12.28 5.80 -15.63
N PRO A 629 -10.96 5.86 -15.86
CA PRO A 629 -9.99 5.07 -15.10
C PRO A 629 -9.96 5.51 -13.62
N PRO A 630 -9.52 4.63 -12.70
CA PRO A 630 -9.39 5.00 -11.29
C PRO A 630 -8.43 6.21 -11.12
N PRO A 631 -8.87 7.30 -10.47
CA PRO A 631 -8.07 8.52 -10.37
C PRO A 631 -6.82 8.30 -9.50
N SER A 632 -5.74 8.99 -9.86
CA SER A 632 -4.41 8.89 -9.24
C SER A 632 -3.77 7.48 -9.24
N ILE A 633 -4.34 6.51 -9.96
CA ILE A 633 -3.74 5.20 -10.22
C ILE A 633 -3.54 5.09 -11.74
N PRO A 634 -2.40 5.56 -12.31
CA PRO A 634 -2.18 5.48 -13.74
C PRO A 634 -2.02 4.03 -14.19
N ALA A 635 -2.58 3.68 -15.35
CA ALA A 635 -2.34 2.40 -16.01
C ALA A 635 -0.82 2.19 -16.21
N PRO A 636 -0.19 1.11 -15.68
CA PRO A 636 1.27 0.97 -15.70
C PRO A 636 1.90 1.03 -17.10
N TRP A 637 1.16 0.62 -18.12
CA TRP A 637 1.60 0.67 -19.53
C TRP A 637 1.47 2.04 -20.20
N ALA A 638 0.67 2.98 -19.65
CA ALA A 638 0.50 4.32 -20.22
C ALA A 638 1.79 5.15 -20.16
N VAL A 639 2.63 4.90 -19.14
CA VAL A 639 3.91 5.60 -18.90
C VAL A 639 4.91 5.40 -20.04
N SER A 640 4.77 4.34 -20.86
CA SER A 640 5.77 3.98 -21.87
C SER A 640 5.64 4.71 -23.22
N LYS A 641 4.56 5.46 -23.48
CA LYS A 641 4.29 6.02 -24.82
C LYS A 641 4.94 7.38 -25.14
N SER A 642 5.70 7.97 -24.21
CA SER A 642 6.46 9.22 -24.47
C SER A 642 7.84 8.99 -25.09
N ALA A 643 8.31 7.74 -25.18
CA ALA A 643 9.54 7.40 -25.88
C ALA A 643 9.35 7.52 -27.40
N THR A 644 10.09 8.44 -28.02
CA THR A 644 10.00 8.81 -29.44
C THR A 644 10.30 7.66 -30.40
N GLU A 645 9.74 7.75 -31.61
CA GLU A 645 9.93 6.83 -32.73
C GLU A 645 11.41 6.66 -33.14
N ASP A 646 12.12 5.67 -32.56
CA ASP A 646 13.48 5.31 -32.97
C ASP A 646 13.62 3.77 -33.05
N SER A 647 13.42 3.23 -34.25
CA SER A 647 13.19 1.80 -34.48
C SER A 647 14.47 0.95 -34.44
N SER A 648 15.09 0.84 -33.27
CA SER A 648 16.24 -0.07 -33.06
C SER A 648 16.47 -0.56 -31.62
N SER A 649 15.98 0.14 -30.59
CA SER A 649 16.08 -0.33 -29.20
C SER A 649 14.95 -1.31 -28.86
N SER A 650 15.28 -2.57 -28.56
CA SER A 650 14.31 -3.57 -28.09
C SER A 650 13.75 -3.17 -26.71
N THR A 651 12.52 -2.67 -26.69
CA THR A 651 11.84 -2.16 -25.49
C THR A 651 11.48 -3.28 -24.51
N ALA A 652 12.24 -3.38 -23.42
CA ALA A 652 12.03 -4.35 -22.35
C ALA A 652 10.88 -4.00 -21.39
N ILE A 653 9.70 -3.67 -21.94
CA ILE A 653 8.47 -4.22 -21.36
C ILE A 653 8.60 -5.76 -21.45
N LEU A 654 7.98 -6.51 -20.55
CA LEU A 654 7.92 -7.98 -20.64
C LEU A 654 7.35 -8.41 -22.01
N SER A 655 8.23 -8.66 -22.98
CA SER A 655 7.83 -9.18 -24.29
C SER A 655 7.12 -10.51 -24.03
N PRO A 656 5.84 -10.68 -24.43
CA PRO A 656 5.01 -11.79 -23.96
C PRO A 656 5.50 -13.19 -24.40
N SER A 657 6.56 -13.24 -25.20
CA SER A 657 7.37 -14.40 -25.58
C SER A 657 8.13 -15.11 -24.45
N THR A 658 8.19 -14.57 -23.21
CA THR A 658 9.02 -15.16 -22.13
C THR A 658 8.29 -15.48 -20.82
N VAL A 659 6.97 -15.70 -20.84
CA VAL A 659 6.30 -16.41 -19.73
C VAL A 659 6.52 -17.91 -19.91
N SER A 660 7.00 -18.59 -18.86
CA SER A 660 7.17 -20.04 -18.86
C SER A 660 5.84 -20.77 -19.18
N PRO A 661 5.87 -21.86 -19.98
CA PRO A 661 4.73 -22.76 -20.10
C PRO A 661 4.28 -23.21 -18.72
N ALA A 662 2.97 -23.26 -18.46
CA ALA A 662 2.47 -23.65 -17.15
C ALA A 662 2.94 -25.07 -16.79
N THR A 663 3.52 -25.22 -15.60
CA THR A 663 3.87 -26.52 -15.04
C THR A 663 2.62 -27.25 -14.55
N TRP A 664 2.71 -28.57 -14.42
CA TRP A 664 1.66 -29.40 -13.83
C TRP A 664 2.10 -29.87 -12.45
N PHE A 665 1.19 -29.78 -11.50
CA PHE A 665 1.40 -30.11 -10.10
C PHE A 665 0.53 -31.31 -9.72
N SER A 666 1.15 -32.43 -9.40
CA SER A 666 0.50 -33.69 -9.03
C SER A 666 0.07 -33.68 -7.56
N ILE A 667 -1.23 -33.82 -7.29
CA ILE A 667 -1.81 -33.90 -5.95
C ILE A 667 -2.22 -35.34 -5.66
N ASN A 668 -1.79 -35.86 -4.51
CA ASN A 668 -2.18 -37.18 -4.01
C ASN A 668 -2.98 -37.05 -2.69
N PRO A 669 -4.33 -37.05 -2.74
CA PRO A 669 -5.18 -36.90 -1.56
C PRO A 669 -4.92 -37.91 -0.44
N ALA A 670 -4.36 -39.09 -0.73
CA ALA A 670 -4.02 -40.09 0.27
C ALA A 670 -2.79 -39.73 1.14
N GLN A 671 -2.09 -38.64 0.81
CA GLN A 671 -0.92 -38.13 1.54
C GLN A 671 -1.18 -36.80 2.26
N LEU A 672 -2.42 -36.28 2.23
CA LEU A 672 -2.79 -34.98 2.79
C LEU A 672 -3.53 -35.11 4.14
N ASP A 673 -3.40 -34.07 4.97
CA ASP A 673 -4.18 -33.94 6.19
C ASP A 673 -5.68 -33.85 5.91
N ARG A 674 -6.49 -34.52 6.74
CA ARG A 674 -7.94 -34.64 6.54
C ARG A 674 -8.66 -33.30 6.41
N GLY A 675 -8.20 -32.25 7.09
CA GLY A 675 -8.79 -30.91 7.00
C GLY A 675 -8.67 -30.26 5.61
N ILE A 676 -7.65 -30.64 4.83
CA ILE A 676 -7.47 -30.20 3.43
C ILE A 676 -8.52 -30.89 2.53
N LEU A 677 -8.92 -32.12 2.86
CA LEU A 677 -9.81 -32.96 2.07
C LEU A 677 -11.32 -32.67 2.23
N TYR A 678 -11.71 -31.88 3.23
CA TYR A 678 -13.12 -31.56 3.51
C TYR A 678 -13.61 -30.35 2.71
N LEU A 679 -14.93 -30.26 2.48
CA LEU A 679 -15.60 -29.12 1.83
C LEU A 679 -16.55 -28.40 2.80
N GLY A 680 -16.80 -27.11 2.58
CA GLY A 680 -17.66 -26.30 3.44
C GLY A 680 -17.10 -26.03 4.84
N HIS A 681 -17.99 -25.59 5.74
CA HIS A 681 -17.72 -25.41 7.17
C HIS A 681 -19.00 -25.62 8.01
N ASN A 682 -18.86 -25.69 9.34
CA ASN A 682 -20.00 -25.83 10.25
C ASN A 682 -20.36 -24.49 10.89
N ASP A 683 -21.17 -23.72 10.19
CA ASP A 683 -21.86 -22.54 10.72
C ASP A 683 -23.35 -22.64 10.32
N LEU A 684 -24.28 -22.52 11.26
CA LEU A 684 -25.71 -22.76 11.03
C LEU A 684 -26.57 -21.64 11.60
N GLU A 685 -27.21 -20.87 10.72
CA GLU A 685 -28.00 -19.69 11.09
C GLU A 685 -29.13 -19.95 12.11
N SER A 686 -29.66 -21.18 12.20
CA SER A 686 -30.70 -21.47 13.21
C SER A 686 -30.20 -21.36 14.64
N ASP A 687 -28.90 -21.47 14.87
CA ASP A 687 -28.33 -21.59 16.20
C ASP A 687 -28.12 -20.20 16.83
N ASP A 688 -27.89 -19.20 15.98
CA ASP A 688 -27.90 -17.76 16.30
C ASP A 688 -29.21 -17.26 16.92
N LEU A 689 -30.33 -17.98 16.74
CA LEU A 689 -31.64 -17.62 17.28
C LEU A 689 -31.73 -17.75 18.82
N ASN A 690 -30.71 -18.35 19.45
CA ASN A 690 -30.60 -18.45 20.90
C ASN A 690 -29.63 -17.37 21.43
N ASP A 691 -30.17 -16.21 21.82
CA ASP A 691 -29.40 -15.04 22.32
C ASP A 691 -28.51 -15.30 23.56
N THR A 692 -28.56 -16.51 24.14
CA THR A 692 -27.61 -16.99 25.15
C THR A 692 -26.17 -17.09 24.64
N HIS A 693 -25.94 -17.20 23.33
CA HIS A 693 -24.62 -17.42 22.72
C HIS A 693 -23.77 -16.15 22.53
N ARG A 694 -23.74 -15.25 23.51
CA ARG A 694 -22.75 -14.15 23.57
C ARG A 694 -21.29 -14.62 23.63
N GLN A 695 -21.06 -15.90 23.89
CA GLN A 695 -19.72 -16.52 24.02
C GLN A 695 -19.11 -16.96 22.68
N ASP A 696 -19.79 -16.75 21.55
CA ASP A 696 -19.46 -17.37 20.27
C ASP A 696 -19.30 -16.36 19.11
N LEU A 697 -18.84 -15.14 19.40
CA LEU A 697 -18.61 -14.10 18.37
C LEU A 697 -17.33 -14.31 17.55
N ASP A 698 -16.37 -15.09 18.05
CA ASP A 698 -15.11 -15.41 17.36
C ASP A 698 -15.23 -16.62 16.41
N SER A 699 -16.30 -17.43 16.55
CA SER A 699 -16.54 -18.59 15.69
C SER A 699 -16.93 -18.14 14.27
N PRO A 700 -16.33 -18.71 13.21
CA PRO A 700 -16.55 -18.30 11.82
C PRO A 700 -18.01 -18.11 11.42
N LEU A 701 -18.23 -17.17 10.51
CA LEU A 701 -19.51 -16.92 9.85
C LEU A 701 -19.37 -17.24 8.35
N GLY A 702 -20.46 -17.67 7.72
CA GLY A 702 -20.53 -17.91 6.28
C GLY A 702 -21.95 -17.93 5.74
N TRP A 703 -22.06 -18.17 4.44
CA TRP A 703 -23.32 -18.26 3.70
C TRP A 703 -23.89 -19.68 3.74
N ASP A 704 -25.20 -19.82 3.53
CA ASP A 704 -25.91 -21.10 3.70
C ASP A 704 -25.40 -22.21 2.76
N ASN A 705 -24.93 -21.87 1.55
CA ASN A 705 -24.34 -22.84 0.61
C ASN A 705 -22.99 -23.42 1.05
N GLU A 706 -22.34 -22.84 2.07
CA GLU A 706 -21.08 -23.31 2.66
C GLU A 706 -21.30 -24.36 3.76
N HIS A 707 -22.54 -24.54 4.21
CA HIS A 707 -22.94 -25.49 5.22
C HIS A 707 -23.42 -26.82 4.61
N PRO A 708 -23.10 -28.00 5.20
CA PRO A 708 -22.23 -28.24 6.35
C PRO A 708 -20.76 -28.50 5.97
N LEU A 709 -19.90 -28.73 6.97
CA LEU A 709 -18.57 -29.31 6.76
C LEU A 709 -18.71 -30.78 6.32
N VAL A 710 -18.54 -31.04 5.02
CA VAL A 710 -18.65 -32.37 4.44
C VAL A 710 -17.40 -33.20 4.74
N THR A 711 -17.50 -34.06 5.75
CA THR A 711 -16.45 -35.00 6.17
C THR A 711 -16.65 -36.43 5.66
N SER A 712 -17.83 -36.72 5.09
CA SER A 712 -18.29 -38.04 4.64
C SER A 712 -17.96 -38.34 3.16
N ARG A 713 -17.76 -37.31 2.33
CA ARG A 713 -17.47 -37.43 0.91
C ARG A 713 -16.09 -38.08 0.70
N PRO A 714 -15.96 -39.14 -0.13
CA PRO A 714 -14.66 -39.71 -0.44
C PRO A 714 -13.79 -38.66 -1.14
N PRO A 715 -12.47 -38.59 -0.85
CA PRO A 715 -11.57 -37.70 -1.57
C PRO A 715 -11.48 -38.11 -3.05
N PRO A 716 -11.09 -37.18 -3.95
CA PRO A 716 -10.79 -37.52 -5.33
C PRO A 716 -9.63 -38.53 -5.43
N SER A 717 -9.47 -39.12 -6.61
CA SER A 717 -8.25 -39.87 -6.94
C SER A 717 -7.03 -38.92 -7.00
N ALA A 718 -5.81 -39.45 -7.11
CA ALA A 718 -4.67 -38.60 -7.43
C ALA A 718 -4.88 -37.92 -8.80
N PHE A 719 -4.62 -36.62 -8.87
CA PHE A 719 -4.89 -35.77 -10.03
C PHE A 719 -3.74 -34.78 -10.27
N GLU A 720 -3.72 -34.12 -11.41
CA GLU A 720 -2.76 -33.05 -11.69
C GLU A 720 -3.51 -31.76 -12.00
N ILE A 721 -3.00 -30.63 -11.51
CA ILE A 721 -3.56 -29.30 -11.75
C ILE A 721 -2.49 -28.38 -12.36
N GLN A 722 -2.91 -27.47 -13.22
CA GLN A 722 -2.05 -26.46 -13.83
C GLN A 722 -1.55 -25.48 -12.76
N SER A 723 -0.27 -25.11 -12.76
CA SER A 723 0.32 -24.27 -11.70
C SER A 723 -0.16 -22.81 -11.71
N ARG A 724 -0.78 -22.37 -12.81
CA ARG A 724 -1.36 -21.04 -12.96
C ARG A 724 -2.56 -21.07 -13.91
N GLN A 725 -3.36 -20.02 -13.88
CA GLN A 725 -4.48 -19.81 -14.80
C GLN A 725 -4.02 -19.77 -16.28
N VAL A 726 -4.94 -20.12 -17.18
CA VAL A 726 -4.76 -20.01 -18.63
C VAL A 726 -4.71 -18.54 -19.04
N THR A 727 -3.77 -18.18 -19.91
CA THR A 727 -3.57 -16.80 -20.37
C THR A 727 -4.29 -16.50 -21.69
N ASN A 728 -4.51 -15.20 -21.96
CA ASN A 728 -5.08 -14.76 -23.24
C ASN A 728 -4.27 -15.24 -24.46
N ASN A 729 -2.93 -15.31 -24.38
CA ASN A 729 -2.08 -15.83 -25.46
C ASN A 729 -2.22 -17.36 -25.68
N GLU A 730 -2.43 -18.12 -24.62
CA GLU A 730 -2.70 -19.56 -24.72
C GLU A 730 -4.07 -19.81 -25.36
N TYR A 731 -5.10 -19.05 -24.98
CA TYR A 731 -6.43 -19.13 -25.59
C TYR A 731 -6.46 -18.63 -27.05
N LEU A 732 -5.70 -17.59 -27.37
CA LEU A 732 -5.51 -17.12 -28.75
C LEU A 732 -4.94 -18.21 -29.65
N SER A 733 -4.07 -19.06 -29.10
CA SER A 733 -3.47 -20.20 -29.82
C SER A 733 -4.51 -21.29 -30.11
N TYR A 734 -5.45 -21.53 -29.20
CA TYR A 734 -6.64 -22.36 -29.44
C TYR A 734 -7.52 -21.79 -30.55
N LEU A 735 -7.92 -20.51 -30.47
CA LEU A 735 -8.78 -19.89 -31.49
C LEU A 735 -8.15 -19.88 -32.88
N ARG A 736 -6.83 -19.71 -32.98
CA ARG A 736 -6.07 -19.82 -34.24
C ARG A 736 -5.97 -21.25 -34.77
N ALA A 737 -6.11 -22.27 -33.92
CA ALA A 737 -6.06 -23.68 -34.30
C ALA A 737 -7.45 -24.27 -34.66
N THR A 738 -8.54 -23.73 -34.09
CA THR A 738 -9.92 -24.19 -34.33
C THR A 738 -10.70 -23.29 -35.30
N GLY A 739 -10.29 -22.03 -35.50
CA GLY A 739 -10.90 -21.09 -36.43
C GLY A 739 -10.85 -21.55 -37.89
N THR A 740 -11.90 -21.24 -38.65
CA THR A 740 -12.07 -21.78 -40.01
C THR A 740 -11.25 -21.01 -41.05
N SER A 741 -10.13 -21.61 -41.49
CA SER A 741 -9.20 -21.15 -42.54
C SER A 741 -8.11 -20.17 -42.06
N GLY A 742 -6.85 -20.60 -42.21
CA GLY A 742 -5.68 -19.78 -41.85
C GLY A 742 -5.55 -18.51 -42.69
N LYS A 743 -5.01 -17.44 -42.07
CA LYS A 743 -4.89 -16.06 -42.59
C LYS A 743 -6.20 -15.31 -42.84
N ALA A 744 -7.36 -15.83 -42.42
CA ALA A 744 -8.50 -14.96 -42.14
C ALA A 744 -8.16 -14.02 -40.96
N LEU A 745 -8.73 -12.81 -40.96
CA LEU A 745 -8.69 -11.93 -39.77
C LEU A 745 -9.48 -12.60 -38.64
N LEU A 746 -9.10 -12.36 -37.39
CA LEU A 746 -9.90 -12.76 -36.24
C LEU A 746 -11.25 -12.02 -36.29
N GLN A 747 -12.33 -12.73 -35.95
CA GLN A 747 -13.71 -12.23 -35.97
C GLN A 747 -14.44 -12.73 -34.72
N THR A 748 -15.26 -11.87 -34.13
CA THR A 748 -16.08 -12.19 -32.96
C THR A 748 -17.08 -13.29 -33.29
N ASN A 749 -17.12 -14.34 -32.47
CA ASN A 749 -18.00 -15.49 -32.56
C ASN A 749 -18.25 -16.08 -31.15
N GLU A 750 -19.03 -17.16 -31.06
CA GLU A 750 -19.35 -17.87 -29.80
C GLU A 750 -18.13 -18.38 -28.99
N HIS A 751 -16.96 -18.56 -29.63
CA HIS A 751 -15.71 -18.92 -28.96
C HIS A 751 -14.88 -17.68 -28.55
N THR A 752 -15.29 -16.47 -28.94
CA THR A 752 -14.60 -15.23 -28.56
C THR A 752 -15.07 -14.80 -27.17
N PRO A 753 -14.17 -14.59 -26.19
CA PRO A 753 -14.58 -14.14 -24.86
C PRO A 753 -15.18 -12.73 -24.91
N ALA A 754 -16.24 -12.48 -24.12
CA ALA A 754 -16.86 -11.14 -24.09
C ALA A 754 -15.96 -10.08 -23.42
N SER A 755 -14.93 -10.51 -22.68
CA SER A 755 -13.82 -9.68 -22.19
C SER A 755 -12.91 -9.14 -23.30
N TRP A 756 -12.97 -9.68 -24.53
CA TRP A 756 -12.17 -9.24 -25.66
C TRP A 756 -12.90 -8.20 -26.53
N LEU A 757 -12.12 -7.37 -27.22
CA LEU A 757 -12.52 -6.46 -28.28
C LEU A 757 -11.62 -6.73 -29.49
N ILE A 758 -12.22 -7.01 -30.65
CA ILE A 758 -11.50 -7.26 -31.90
C ILE A 758 -11.73 -6.06 -32.82
N GLN A 759 -10.66 -5.39 -33.24
CA GLN A 759 -10.68 -4.24 -34.13
C GLN A 759 -9.58 -4.39 -35.18
N ASP A 760 -9.95 -4.25 -36.46
CA ASP A 760 -9.08 -4.43 -37.64
C ASP A 760 -8.24 -5.73 -37.70
N GLY A 761 -8.65 -6.75 -36.93
CA GLY A 761 -7.98 -8.05 -36.79
C GLY A 761 -7.00 -8.14 -35.62
N GLU A 762 -6.74 -7.03 -34.93
CA GLU A 762 -6.04 -6.99 -33.65
C GLU A 762 -6.99 -7.32 -32.49
N VAL A 763 -6.41 -7.74 -31.36
CA VAL A 763 -7.15 -8.15 -30.16
C VAL A 763 -6.73 -7.27 -28.98
N PHE A 764 -7.73 -6.72 -28.31
CA PHE A 764 -7.61 -5.98 -27.07
C PHE A 764 -8.42 -6.69 -25.99
N VAL A 765 -7.91 -6.71 -24.76
CA VAL A 765 -8.65 -7.14 -23.58
C VAL A 765 -9.23 -5.91 -22.91
N LYS A 766 -10.53 -5.91 -22.63
CA LYS A 766 -11.22 -4.78 -21.99
C LYS A 766 -10.82 -4.68 -20.51
N SER A 767 -10.75 -3.47 -19.98
CA SER A 767 -10.39 -3.21 -18.59
C SER A 767 -11.01 -1.89 -18.12
N VAL A 768 -10.90 -1.59 -16.82
CA VAL A 768 -11.26 -0.27 -16.25
C VAL A 768 -10.40 0.90 -16.77
N TYR A 769 -9.31 0.60 -17.50
CA TYR A 769 -8.48 1.57 -18.22
C TYR A 769 -8.78 1.62 -19.72
N GLY A 770 -9.91 1.04 -20.16
CA GLY A 770 -10.25 0.85 -21.57
C GLY A 770 -9.58 -0.39 -22.20
N PRO A 771 -9.54 -0.48 -23.55
CA PRO A 771 -8.98 -1.64 -24.26
C PRO A 771 -7.45 -1.71 -24.18
N VAL A 772 -6.91 -2.88 -23.81
CA VAL A 772 -5.48 -3.13 -23.60
C VAL A 772 -4.96 -4.16 -24.59
N PRO A 773 -3.99 -3.84 -25.47
CA PRO A 773 -3.53 -4.75 -26.51
C PRO A 773 -2.79 -5.97 -25.93
N LEU A 774 -2.84 -7.10 -26.64
CA LEU A 774 -2.25 -8.37 -26.19
C LEU A 774 -0.72 -8.35 -25.97
N GLU A 775 0.00 -7.31 -26.43
CA GLU A 775 1.40 -7.10 -26.03
C GLU A 775 1.54 -6.99 -24.50
N ILE A 776 0.54 -6.38 -23.85
CA ILE A 776 0.47 -6.19 -22.39
C ILE A 776 -0.47 -7.22 -21.76
N SER A 777 -1.68 -7.39 -22.31
CA SER A 777 -2.73 -8.22 -21.73
C SER A 777 -2.66 -9.71 -22.09
N GLY A 778 -1.75 -10.09 -23.00
CA GLY A 778 -1.58 -11.46 -23.45
C GLY A 778 -1.12 -12.45 -22.37
N ILE A 779 -0.46 -11.95 -21.32
CA ILE A 779 -0.03 -12.74 -20.16
C ILE A 779 -1.03 -12.73 -19.00
N TRP A 780 -2.13 -11.98 -19.10
CA TRP A 780 -3.16 -11.93 -18.07
C TRP A 780 -4.01 -13.20 -18.08
N PRO A 781 -4.61 -13.60 -16.93
CA PRO A 781 -5.65 -14.61 -16.88
C PRO A 781 -6.77 -14.38 -17.90
N LEU A 782 -7.27 -15.46 -18.48
CA LEU A 782 -8.38 -15.48 -19.42
C LEU A 782 -9.73 -15.32 -18.71
N SER A 783 -10.42 -14.20 -18.93
CA SER A 783 -11.84 -14.03 -18.60
C SER A 783 -12.70 -14.58 -19.75
N CYS A 784 -13.45 -15.65 -19.52
CA CYS A 784 -14.29 -16.37 -20.50
C CYS A 784 -15.42 -17.16 -19.81
N SER A 785 -16.38 -17.69 -20.58
CA SER A 785 -17.48 -18.52 -20.04
C SER A 785 -17.07 -19.97 -19.73
N ASN A 786 -17.88 -20.71 -18.95
CA ASN A 786 -17.62 -22.12 -18.64
C ASN A 786 -17.60 -22.99 -19.91
N LEU A 787 -18.47 -22.68 -20.89
CA LEU A 787 -18.49 -23.35 -22.19
C LEU A 787 -17.19 -23.10 -22.97
N GLN A 788 -16.70 -21.86 -22.98
CA GLN A 788 -15.45 -21.47 -23.63
C GLN A 788 -14.22 -22.14 -22.98
N ALA A 789 -14.20 -22.26 -21.66
CA ALA A 789 -13.16 -22.95 -20.91
C ALA A 789 -13.16 -24.48 -21.15
N ASN A 790 -14.34 -25.11 -21.20
CA ASN A 790 -14.49 -26.52 -21.58
C ASN A 790 -14.08 -26.78 -23.04
N GLY A 791 -14.37 -25.86 -23.96
CA GLY A 791 -13.92 -25.93 -25.35
C GLY A 791 -12.38 -25.97 -25.47
N TYR A 792 -11.69 -25.13 -24.70
CA TYR A 792 -10.23 -25.10 -24.62
C TYR A 792 -9.65 -26.39 -24.01
N ALA A 793 -10.17 -26.88 -22.89
CA ALA A 793 -9.72 -28.14 -22.27
C ALA A 793 -9.98 -29.37 -23.19
N SER A 794 -11.09 -29.35 -23.92
CA SER A 794 -11.41 -30.37 -24.93
C SER A 794 -10.41 -30.33 -26.10
N TRP A 795 -10.04 -29.13 -26.56
CA TRP A 795 -9.01 -28.97 -27.59
C TRP A 795 -7.63 -29.43 -27.11
N LEU A 796 -7.18 -29.07 -25.91
CA LEU A 796 -5.92 -29.58 -25.34
C LEU A 796 -5.89 -31.12 -25.33
N SER A 797 -7.02 -31.76 -25.00
CA SER A 797 -7.15 -33.22 -25.04
C SER A 797 -7.01 -33.84 -26.45
N THR A 798 -7.12 -33.03 -27.52
CA THR A 798 -6.80 -33.46 -28.91
C THR A 798 -5.34 -33.23 -29.28
N GLN A 799 -4.62 -32.34 -28.59
CA GLN A 799 -3.22 -32.03 -28.86
C GLN A 799 -2.25 -32.99 -28.14
N HIS A 800 -2.69 -33.65 -27.06
CA HIS A 800 -1.86 -34.55 -26.26
C HIS A 800 -2.38 -35.99 -26.28
N ASN A 801 -1.61 -36.90 -26.87
CA ASN A 801 -1.98 -38.33 -26.91
C ASN A 801 -2.06 -38.94 -25.50
N ASN A 802 -3.17 -39.62 -25.22
CA ASN A 802 -3.46 -40.35 -23.96
C ASN A 802 -3.58 -39.48 -22.69
N VAL A 803 -3.69 -38.15 -22.81
CA VAL A 803 -3.96 -37.25 -21.68
C VAL A 803 -5.31 -36.59 -21.89
N LYS A 804 -6.16 -36.57 -20.85
CA LYS A 804 -7.45 -35.87 -20.86
C LYS A 804 -7.37 -34.67 -19.92
N PHE A 805 -7.59 -33.48 -20.47
CA PHE A 805 -7.76 -32.25 -19.70
C PHE A 805 -9.24 -31.95 -19.49
N THR A 806 -9.58 -31.45 -18.31
CA THR A 806 -10.92 -30.96 -17.93
C THR A 806 -10.76 -29.78 -16.99
N LEU A 807 -11.85 -29.03 -16.76
CA LEU A 807 -11.94 -28.19 -15.58
C LEU A 807 -11.87 -29.06 -14.31
N PRO A 808 -11.25 -28.60 -13.21
CA PRO A 808 -11.23 -29.32 -11.95
C PRO A 808 -12.65 -29.40 -11.35
N THR A 809 -12.92 -30.38 -10.50
CA THR A 809 -14.10 -30.30 -9.62
C THR A 809 -13.88 -29.29 -8.50
N GLU A 810 -14.97 -28.83 -7.88
CA GLU A 810 -14.94 -28.03 -6.65
C GLU A 810 -14.05 -28.66 -5.56
N HIS A 811 -14.06 -30.00 -5.48
CA HIS A 811 -13.32 -30.75 -4.46
C HIS A 811 -11.81 -30.73 -4.72
N GLU A 812 -11.39 -30.94 -5.98
CA GLU A 812 -9.99 -30.91 -6.40
C GLU A 812 -9.39 -29.50 -6.28
N LEU A 813 -10.12 -28.48 -6.72
CA LEU A 813 -9.67 -27.08 -6.65
C LEU A 813 -9.64 -26.56 -5.20
N SER A 814 -10.62 -26.91 -4.35
CA SER A 814 -10.57 -26.64 -2.91
C SER A 814 -9.32 -27.26 -2.26
N ILE A 815 -8.98 -28.51 -2.60
CA ILE A 815 -7.77 -29.18 -2.09
C ILE A 815 -6.51 -28.42 -2.51
N ALA A 816 -6.43 -27.96 -3.77
CA ALA A 816 -5.29 -27.18 -4.26
C ALA A 816 -5.14 -25.83 -3.52
N PHE A 817 -6.23 -25.06 -3.37
CA PHE A 817 -6.19 -23.78 -2.62
C PHE A 817 -5.88 -23.96 -1.13
N LYS A 818 -6.43 -25.01 -0.48
CA LYS A 818 -6.14 -25.32 0.92
C LYS A 818 -4.67 -25.74 1.11
N LEU A 819 -4.11 -26.52 0.19
CA LEU A 819 -2.69 -26.89 0.23
C LEU A 819 -1.78 -25.67 0.03
N ARG A 820 -2.04 -24.81 -0.96
CA ARG A 820 -1.31 -23.55 -1.18
C ARG A 820 -1.36 -22.60 0.01
N GLN A 821 -2.50 -22.50 0.70
CA GLN A 821 -2.64 -21.72 1.93
C GLN A 821 -1.89 -22.33 3.13
N ALA A 822 -1.67 -23.64 3.14
CA ALA A 822 -0.93 -24.34 4.20
C ALA A 822 0.59 -24.40 3.96
N THR A 823 1.07 -24.30 2.71
CA THR A 823 2.49 -24.53 2.35
C THR A 823 3.26 -23.30 1.89
N VAL A 824 2.59 -22.18 1.57
CA VAL A 824 3.25 -20.98 1.02
C VAL A 824 2.94 -19.75 1.87
N PRO A 825 3.95 -18.99 2.35
CA PRO A 825 3.73 -17.78 3.12
C PRO A 825 3.07 -16.69 2.26
N LYS A 826 2.30 -15.82 2.91
CA LYS A 826 1.82 -14.58 2.28
C LYS A 826 2.97 -13.63 1.98
N THR A 827 2.74 -12.74 1.04
CA THR A 827 3.72 -11.81 0.47
C THR A 827 3.25 -10.36 0.46
N GLY A 828 1.94 -10.08 0.48
CA GLY A 828 1.41 -8.74 0.20
C GLY A 828 1.37 -8.40 -1.30
N LEU A 829 1.70 -9.36 -2.19
CA LEU A 829 1.61 -9.27 -3.65
C LEU A 829 0.46 -10.14 -4.21
N GLU A 830 -0.47 -10.57 -3.35
CA GLU A 830 -1.60 -11.43 -3.74
C GLU A 830 -2.51 -10.73 -4.75
N THR A 831 -3.01 -11.48 -5.73
CA THR A 831 -3.70 -10.93 -6.91
C THR A 831 -5.21 -10.75 -6.69
N TYR A 832 -5.61 -10.29 -5.50
CA TYR A 832 -7.00 -9.97 -5.12
C TYR A 832 -7.07 -8.66 -4.33
N GLY A 833 -8.27 -8.22 -3.92
CA GLY A 833 -8.46 -7.08 -3.00
C GLY A 833 -7.89 -5.74 -3.49
N PHE A 834 -7.90 -5.49 -4.80
CA PHE A 834 -7.37 -4.29 -5.46
C PHE A 834 -5.86 -4.01 -5.20
N ARG A 835 -5.05 -5.04 -4.90
CA ARG A 835 -3.58 -4.95 -4.95
C ARG A 835 -3.07 -4.58 -6.36
N GLN A 836 -3.86 -4.92 -7.38
CA GLN A 836 -3.76 -4.43 -8.77
C GLN A 836 -5.17 -4.11 -9.29
N TRP A 837 -5.27 -3.22 -10.28
CA TRP A 837 -6.54 -2.78 -10.89
C TRP A 837 -6.84 -3.46 -12.23
N TYR A 838 -6.28 -4.64 -12.44
CA TYR A 838 -6.43 -5.48 -13.63
C TYR A 838 -6.01 -6.93 -13.30
N PRO A 839 -6.45 -7.94 -14.08
CA PRO A 839 -6.08 -9.33 -13.83
C PRO A 839 -4.58 -9.57 -13.97
N THR A 840 -3.95 -10.14 -12.94
CA THR A 840 -2.52 -10.52 -12.94
C THR A 840 -2.33 -11.96 -12.47
N LEU A 841 -1.25 -12.57 -12.93
CA LEU A 841 -0.75 -13.85 -12.39
C LEU A 841 0.13 -13.60 -11.16
N ASP A 842 0.11 -14.53 -10.20
CA ASP A 842 1.04 -14.54 -9.05
C ASP A 842 2.50 -14.60 -9.56
N GLN A 843 3.33 -13.64 -9.13
CA GLN A 843 4.75 -13.56 -9.50
C GLN A 843 5.55 -14.80 -9.04
N GLN A 844 5.11 -15.51 -8.00
CA GLN A 844 5.72 -16.79 -7.56
C GLN A 844 5.45 -17.95 -8.53
N SER A 845 4.38 -17.87 -9.34
CA SER A 845 4.06 -18.85 -10.39
C SER A 845 4.83 -18.58 -11.70
N LEU A 846 5.32 -17.36 -11.90
CA LEU A 846 6.04 -16.95 -13.12
C LEU A 846 7.55 -17.23 -13.07
N SER A 847 8.13 -17.35 -11.86
CA SER A 847 9.58 -17.27 -11.62
C SER A 847 10.31 -18.62 -11.56
N SER A 848 9.61 -19.76 -11.67
CA SER A 848 10.25 -21.08 -11.53
C SER A 848 9.87 -22.07 -12.63
N SER A 849 10.78 -23.02 -12.90
CA SER A 849 10.53 -24.22 -13.70
C SER A 849 10.22 -25.45 -12.82
N SER A 850 9.64 -25.22 -11.63
CA SER A 850 9.45 -26.23 -10.59
C SER A 850 8.02 -26.77 -10.59
N SER A 851 7.87 -28.08 -10.30
CA SER A 851 6.58 -28.76 -10.10
C SER A 851 6.19 -28.87 -8.61
N SER A 852 6.84 -28.10 -7.73
CA SER A 852 6.49 -28.03 -6.31
C SER A 852 5.14 -27.32 -6.09
N SER A 853 4.41 -27.74 -5.04
CA SER A 853 3.18 -27.09 -4.55
C SER A 853 3.37 -25.60 -4.23
N THR A 854 4.62 -25.20 -3.99
CA THR A 854 5.03 -23.81 -3.70
C THR A 854 4.92 -22.85 -4.88
N HIS A 855 4.54 -23.31 -6.07
CA HIS A 855 4.40 -22.48 -7.28
C HIS A 855 2.99 -22.49 -7.90
N PHE A 856 2.00 -23.09 -7.22
CA PHE A 856 0.60 -22.89 -7.59
C PHE A 856 0.21 -21.44 -7.28
N SER A 857 -0.35 -20.69 -8.23
CA SER A 857 -0.69 -19.27 -8.05
C SER A 857 -1.65 -19.02 -6.88
N GLY A 858 -2.54 -19.97 -6.60
CA GLY A 858 -3.54 -19.81 -5.56
C GLY A 858 -4.66 -18.83 -5.94
N PRO A 859 -5.39 -18.29 -4.94
CA PRO A 859 -6.54 -17.41 -5.15
C PRO A 859 -6.15 -16.04 -5.75
N GLY A 860 -7.09 -15.40 -6.44
CA GLY A 860 -6.88 -14.13 -7.14
C GLY A 860 -6.66 -14.29 -8.65
N GLY A 861 -6.42 -13.16 -9.32
CA GLY A 861 -6.40 -13.05 -10.77
C GLY A 861 -7.84 -12.97 -11.28
N LEU A 862 -8.48 -14.12 -11.48
CA LEU A 862 -9.90 -14.28 -11.84
C LEU A 862 -10.50 -15.49 -11.13
N TRP A 863 -11.83 -15.56 -11.05
CA TRP A 863 -12.54 -16.76 -10.58
C TRP A 863 -12.24 -17.98 -11.47
N ASP A 864 -11.80 -19.07 -10.86
CA ASP A 864 -11.55 -20.35 -11.56
C ASP A 864 -12.84 -21.15 -11.70
N TRP A 865 -13.21 -21.45 -12.96
CA TRP A 865 -14.34 -22.31 -13.28
C TRP A 865 -14.10 -23.77 -12.88
N THR A 866 -15.09 -24.39 -12.24
CA THR A 866 -15.11 -25.84 -11.99
C THR A 866 -16.01 -26.58 -12.99
N SER A 867 -15.88 -27.91 -13.02
CA SER A 867 -16.84 -28.85 -13.64
C SER A 867 -18.01 -29.22 -12.72
N THR A 868 -18.22 -28.49 -11.61
CA THR A 868 -19.22 -28.82 -10.58
C THR A 868 -20.41 -27.87 -10.64
N THR A 869 -21.61 -28.42 -10.86
CA THR A 869 -22.89 -27.70 -10.78
C THR A 869 -23.12 -27.13 -9.38
N PHE A 870 -23.65 -25.91 -9.27
CA PHE A 870 -24.00 -25.31 -7.99
C PHE A 870 -25.21 -26.03 -7.38
N ALA A 871 -24.98 -26.57 -6.18
CA ALA A 871 -25.91 -27.45 -5.48
C ALA A 871 -25.54 -27.49 -3.98
N PRO A 872 -26.44 -27.97 -3.09
CA PRO A 872 -26.12 -28.25 -1.70
C PRO A 872 -24.87 -29.12 -1.55
N LEU A 873 -23.95 -28.75 -0.66
CA LEU A 873 -22.76 -29.54 -0.32
C LEU A 873 -23.13 -30.93 0.24
N ASP A 874 -24.19 -30.96 1.05
CA ASP A 874 -24.89 -32.17 1.50
C ASP A 874 -26.40 -31.91 1.36
N LYS A 875 -27.14 -32.81 0.72
CA LYS A 875 -28.58 -32.64 0.45
C LYS A 875 -29.45 -32.82 1.69
N ASP A 876 -29.02 -33.63 2.66
CA ASP A 876 -29.72 -33.82 3.93
C ASP A 876 -29.23 -32.81 4.97
N GLY A 877 -27.95 -32.43 4.89
CA GLY A 877 -27.28 -31.46 5.75
C GLY A 877 -27.68 -30.00 5.53
N PHE A 878 -27.74 -29.53 4.28
CA PHE A 878 -28.00 -28.11 3.93
C PHE A 878 -29.32 -27.56 4.52
N LYS A 879 -29.31 -26.28 4.94
CA LYS A 879 -30.47 -25.54 5.44
C LYS A 879 -30.41 -24.11 4.86
N THR A 880 -31.47 -23.66 4.20
CA THR A 880 -31.56 -22.30 3.64
C THR A 880 -31.48 -21.22 4.73
N SER A 881 -30.88 -20.07 4.39
CA SER A 881 -30.97 -18.86 5.20
C SER A 881 -32.44 -18.43 5.38
N LYS A 882 -32.75 -17.88 6.57
CA LYS A 882 -33.99 -17.19 6.93
C LYS A 882 -33.79 -15.66 6.96
N LEU A 883 -32.56 -15.18 7.15
CA LEU A 883 -32.20 -13.76 7.03
C LEU A 883 -32.19 -13.29 5.56
N TYR A 884 -31.78 -14.17 4.64
CA TYR A 884 -31.85 -13.94 3.20
C TYR A 884 -32.36 -15.20 2.45
N PRO A 885 -33.67 -15.50 2.52
CA PRO A 885 -34.27 -16.59 1.77
C PRO A 885 -34.06 -16.41 0.26
N GLY A 886 -33.77 -17.50 -0.44
CA GLY A 886 -33.52 -17.51 -1.89
C GLY A 886 -32.06 -17.30 -2.29
N TYR A 887 -31.20 -16.77 -1.41
CA TYR A 887 -29.81 -16.40 -1.72
C TYR A 887 -29.01 -17.52 -2.45
N SER A 888 -29.12 -18.77 -1.99
CA SER A 888 -28.51 -19.92 -2.68
C SER A 888 -29.54 -20.83 -3.35
N THR A 889 -30.73 -20.97 -2.78
CA THR A 889 -31.71 -21.99 -3.21
C THR A 889 -32.29 -21.75 -4.59
N ASP A 890 -32.40 -20.48 -4.99
CA ASP A 890 -33.02 -20.12 -6.28
C ASP A 890 -32.12 -20.57 -7.46
N PHE A 891 -30.81 -20.75 -7.20
CA PHE A 891 -29.78 -21.08 -8.19
C PHE A 891 -29.38 -22.57 -8.21
N PHE A 892 -30.08 -23.44 -7.46
CA PHE A 892 -29.90 -24.89 -7.52
C PHE A 892 -30.67 -25.51 -8.70
N ASP A 893 -30.41 -24.98 -9.91
CA ASP A 893 -31.25 -25.12 -11.11
C ASP A 893 -30.63 -25.99 -12.24
N GLU A 894 -29.48 -26.61 -11.96
CA GLU A 894 -28.64 -27.37 -12.89
C GLU A 894 -27.93 -26.57 -14.01
N LYS A 895 -28.10 -25.24 -14.08
CA LYS A 895 -27.45 -24.34 -15.08
C LYS A 895 -26.24 -23.60 -14.51
N HIS A 896 -26.27 -23.31 -13.21
CA HIS A 896 -25.19 -22.61 -12.52
C HIS A 896 -24.03 -23.57 -12.19
N MET A 897 -22.79 -23.08 -12.38
CA MET A 897 -21.56 -23.80 -12.12
C MET A 897 -20.76 -23.10 -11.01
N VAL A 898 -20.16 -23.87 -10.11
CA VAL A 898 -19.32 -23.35 -9.02
C VAL A 898 -18.05 -22.75 -9.60
N VAL A 899 -17.69 -21.56 -9.11
CA VAL A 899 -16.39 -20.91 -9.33
C VAL A 899 -15.74 -20.57 -7.99
N LEU A 900 -14.41 -20.69 -7.92
CA LEU A 900 -13.64 -20.51 -6.69
C LEU A 900 -12.46 -19.54 -6.91
N GLY A 901 -11.78 -19.14 -5.82
CA GLY A 901 -10.50 -18.43 -5.87
C GLY A 901 -10.57 -16.91 -5.74
N GLY A 902 -11.61 -16.25 -6.26
CA GLY A 902 -11.68 -14.78 -6.29
C GLY A 902 -10.89 -14.15 -7.44
N SER A 903 -11.25 -12.93 -7.82
CA SER A 903 -10.54 -12.10 -8.80
C SER A 903 -9.68 -11.02 -8.15
N TRP A 904 -8.96 -10.25 -8.98
CA TRP A 904 -8.27 -9.01 -8.59
C TRP A 904 -9.13 -8.01 -7.79
N ALA A 905 -10.45 -8.01 -7.97
CA ALA A 905 -11.40 -7.13 -7.28
C ALA A 905 -12.05 -7.77 -6.02
N THR A 906 -11.95 -9.09 -5.82
CA THR A 906 -12.61 -9.76 -4.68
C THR A 906 -11.99 -9.34 -3.35
N HIS A 907 -12.80 -8.96 -2.36
CA HIS A 907 -12.34 -8.56 -1.03
C HIS A 907 -11.60 -9.71 -0.29
N PRO A 908 -10.48 -9.45 0.44
CA PRO A 908 -9.69 -10.49 1.10
C PRO A 908 -10.45 -11.46 2.01
N LYS A 909 -11.44 -10.98 2.80
CA LYS A 909 -12.32 -11.87 3.64
C LYS A 909 -13.03 -12.97 2.82
N ILE A 910 -13.29 -12.72 1.53
CA ILE A 910 -13.92 -13.67 0.61
C ILE A 910 -12.84 -14.52 -0.09
N ALA A 911 -11.84 -13.87 -0.71
CA ALA A 911 -10.78 -14.55 -1.47
C ALA A 911 -9.93 -15.54 -0.62
N GLU A 912 -9.79 -15.29 0.68
CA GLU A 912 -9.06 -16.17 1.59
C GLU A 912 -9.88 -17.34 2.18
N ARG A 913 -11.21 -17.30 2.06
CA ARG A 913 -12.12 -18.20 2.78
C ARG A 913 -12.42 -19.46 1.97
N ARG A 914 -11.76 -20.57 2.33
CA ARG A 914 -11.82 -21.87 1.62
C ARG A 914 -13.13 -22.65 1.74
N SER A 915 -14.16 -22.04 2.32
CA SER A 915 -15.53 -22.54 2.32
C SER A 915 -16.42 -21.78 1.34
N PHE A 916 -16.03 -20.58 0.89
CA PHE A 916 -16.83 -19.74 -0.01
C PHE A 916 -17.02 -20.37 -1.38
N ARG A 917 -18.22 -20.20 -1.94
CA ARG A 917 -18.64 -20.73 -3.22
C ARG A 917 -19.33 -19.60 -3.97
N ASN A 918 -18.79 -19.20 -5.11
CA ASN A 918 -19.45 -18.30 -6.05
C ASN A 918 -20.01 -19.15 -7.22
N TRP A 919 -20.96 -18.62 -7.98
CA TRP A 919 -21.61 -19.36 -9.06
C TRP A 919 -22.09 -18.44 -10.18
N TYR A 920 -22.03 -18.94 -11.41
CA TYR A 920 -22.54 -18.27 -12.60
C TYR A 920 -23.13 -19.30 -13.58
N GLN A 921 -24.10 -18.89 -14.41
CA GLN A 921 -24.63 -19.73 -15.48
C GLN A 921 -23.49 -20.12 -16.46
N ALA A 922 -23.51 -21.34 -16.99
CA ALA A 922 -22.39 -21.86 -17.78
C ALA A 922 -22.00 -21.01 -19.02
N ASN A 923 -22.94 -20.25 -19.58
CA ASN A 923 -22.74 -19.36 -20.72
C ASN A 923 -22.65 -17.86 -20.34
N TYR A 924 -22.42 -17.54 -19.05
CA TYR A 924 -22.25 -16.15 -18.61
C TYR A 924 -20.99 -15.51 -19.25
N PRO A 925 -21.09 -14.26 -19.76
CA PRO A 925 -20.09 -13.62 -20.62
C PRO A 925 -18.81 -13.12 -19.92
#